data_AF-A0A0P0A7A5-F1
#
_entry.id   AF-A0A0P0A7A5-F1
#
_cell.length_a   1.000
_cell.length_b   1.000
_cell.length_c   1.000
_cell.angle_alpha   90.00
_cell.angle_beta   90.00
_cell.angle_gamma   90.00
#
_symmetry.space_group_name_H-M   'P 1'
#
loop_
_entity.id
_entity.type
_entity.pdbx_description
1 polymer ?
#
loop_
_entity_poly.entity_id
_entity_poly.type
_entity_poly.pdbx_seq_one_letter_code
_entity_poly.pdbx_strand_id
1 'polypeptide(L)'
;MVITLNPADLTGEAAQSSLFGGNVLASRGDLTGDGSYAEAIEALGVTDIRYPGGAITEYMFDIANPDADYVVDPSTGETIPFIPISDFMAYASDNDHTVTIVVPVNKNLGDEVDANGNRFAQIDEAELRTFINDVSSGVYGDAEISAFEIGNEYWGCGAMTSVEYGRVASQMSEIISDELDTVIVQGGGDTSEIDVVFQMGYNYGDARLSDAYDGWSAEDTIEDLALRYPDAGIDDGFIYASGNMNWGGINNALVQAEFNADEAAAADGIVSHLYSRGADMAHTRTGDLRMIEEQWLDKEGFEDLKVYITEWNQKSVASLDKLTDYGLYQAHEMLNIVEEFMAYDVEVAHVWPLIQNTKNPLATGFEYDEKSPAGEMFTMMSQTLPGKSMIDFAPVAQDTEFKAGDVDVHGFAGDDQLVFYIASNSQTESTSTDIDISQLVAAFGTIETTRLGVDDGDLPGSTLSSPNVERLDQSEIYEDGFLTADLQPGEILQVVITNVVPTDDFADTFNAANSAGAGMDAATLLDDLIDEASAGDVVTPEQEAPVDAPAPMVMTNGLFAANVVDQDEPLSATADDATPSVINEPSDPTPFESEYAVTDQGDFEQPQDAQPADLTSTPPAPNAFAMSLLSVDDIPTVDLPTPDDEPYLDPVEEDDDPVGRALEASGGSGIAMAFLPLLALLGIG
;
A
#
# COMPACT_ATOMS: atom_id res chain seq x y z
N MET A 1 -26.11 11.80 -20.27
CA MET A 1 -25.99 13.06 -19.48
C MET A 1 -24.96 13.94 -20.16
N VAL A 2 -24.92 15.27 -19.96
CA VAL A 2 -23.85 16.12 -20.53
C VAL A 2 -23.05 16.75 -19.41
N ILE A 3 -21.73 16.56 -19.43
CA ILE A 3 -20.73 17.19 -18.56
C ILE A 3 -19.95 18.19 -19.39
N THR A 4 -19.59 19.34 -18.82
CA THR A 4 -18.65 20.27 -19.44
C THR A 4 -17.44 20.41 -18.53
N LEU A 5 -16.27 19.99 -19.03
CA LEU A 5 -15.00 20.22 -18.35
C LEU A 5 -14.55 21.64 -18.67
N ASN A 6 -14.25 22.42 -17.62
CA ASN A 6 -13.75 23.77 -17.77
C ASN A 6 -12.24 23.79 -17.64
N PRO A 7 -11.55 24.83 -18.14
CA PRO A 7 -10.14 25.03 -17.86
C PRO A 7 -9.92 25.00 -16.35
N ALA A 8 -8.97 24.18 -15.94
CA ALA A 8 -8.62 23.87 -14.57
C ALA A 8 -7.12 24.12 -14.37
N ASP A 9 -6.73 24.28 -13.11
CA ASP A 9 -5.32 24.38 -12.73
C ASP A 9 -4.75 22.96 -12.53
N LEU A 10 -3.42 22.87 -12.45
CA LEU A 10 -2.74 21.65 -12.03
C LEU A 10 -2.71 21.57 -10.50
N THR A 11 -2.66 20.36 -9.98
CA THR A 11 -2.48 20.09 -8.55
C THR A 11 -1.56 18.90 -8.33
N GLY A 12 -0.87 18.89 -7.19
CA GLY A 12 0.15 17.88 -6.88
C GLY A 12 1.34 17.90 -7.83
N GLU A 13 2.20 16.90 -7.64
CA GLU A 13 3.37 16.64 -8.48
C GLU A 13 3.02 15.77 -9.70
N ALA A 14 3.93 15.72 -10.67
CA ALA A 14 3.78 14.82 -11.80
C ALA A 14 3.98 13.36 -11.36
N ALA A 15 3.23 12.44 -11.95
CA ALA A 15 3.36 11.03 -11.61
C ALA A 15 4.75 10.53 -12.03
N GLN A 16 5.46 9.96 -11.08
CA GLN A 16 6.75 9.31 -11.32
C GLN A 16 6.56 7.84 -11.69
N SER A 17 7.52 7.23 -12.39
CA SER A 17 7.49 5.79 -12.66
C SER A 17 7.57 4.97 -11.38
N SER A 18 8.27 5.46 -10.37
CA SER A 18 8.45 4.86 -9.04
C SER A 18 7.16 4.71 -8.21
N LEU A 19 6.06 5.35 -8.63
CA LEU A 19 4.73 5.12 -8.06
C LEU A 19 4.15 3.75 -8.43
N PHE A 20 4.72 3.08 -9.44
CA PHE A 20 4.25 1.81 -9.97
C PHE A 20 5.19 0.65 -9.63
N GLY A 21 5.81 0.71 -8.45
CA GLY A 21 6.61 -0.39 -7.92
C GLY A 21 5.76 -1.57 -7.42
N GLY A 22 6.42 -2.70 -7.19
CA GLY A 22 5.81 -3.96 -6.77
C GLY A 22 6.57 -4.66 -5.65
N ASN A 23 5.84 -5.37 -4.79
CA ASN A 23 6.40 -6.07 -3.64
C ASN A 23 6.64 -7.56 -3.95
N VAL A 24 7.89 -7.99 -3.86
CA VAL A 24 8.30 -9.39 -4.05
C VAL A 24 8.40 -10.05 -2.68
N LEU A 25 7.50 -11.00 -2.40
CA LEU A 25 7.48 -11.74 -1.16
C LEU A 25 8.34 -12.99 -1.29
N ALA A 26 9.58 -12.94 -0.80
CA ALA A 26 10.64 -13.91 -1.08
C ALA A 26 10.31 -15.38 -0.74
N SER A 27 9.34 -15.65 0.12
CA SER A 27 8.89 -17.01 0.46
C SER A 27 7.72 -17.53 -0.37
N ARG A 28 7.24 -16.76 -1.35
CA ARG A 28 6.02 -17.06 -2.13
C ARG A 28 6.30 -17.19 -3.61
N GLY A 29 6.59 -18.42 -4.05
CA GLY A 29 6.82 -18.70 -5.46
C GLY A 29 8.26 -18.42 -5.87
N ASP A 30 8.54 -18.69 -7.14
CA ASP A 30 9.87 -18.52 -7.71
C ASP A 30 10.03 -17.11 -8.29
N LEU A 31 11.26 -16.60 -8.30
CA LEU A 31 11.56 -15.32 -8.94
C LEU A 31 11.44 -15.39 -10.46
N THR A 32 11.90 -16.48 -11.06
CA THR A 32 11.90 -16.69 -12.53
C THR A 32 11.33 -18.07 -12.89
N GLY A 33 10.84 -18.20 -14.12
CA GLY A 33 10.21 -19.43 -14.62
C GLY A 33 8.69 -19.27 -14.84
N ASP A 34 8.04 -20.36 -15.24
CA ASP A 34 6.59 -20.38 -15.46
C ASP A 34 5.86 -20.06 -14.15
N GLY A 35 4.95 -19.09 -14.16
CA GLY A 35 4.19 -18.67 -12.98
C GLY A 35 4.96 -17.85 -11.96
N SER A 36 6.11 -17.30 -12.32
CA SER A 36 7.02 -16.60 -11.41
C SER A 36 6.68 -15.12 -11.18
N TYR A 37 7.35 -14.50 -10.21
CA TYR A 37 7.33 -13.05 -10.02
C TYR A 37 7.78 -12.29 -11.27
N ALA A 38 8.76 -12.80 -12.01
CA ALA A 38 9.24 -12.14 -13.23
C ALA A 38 8.13 -11.98 -14.28
N GLU A 39 7.28 -12.99 -14.47
CA GLU A 39 6.14 -12.90 -15.38
C GLU A 39 5.09 -11.89 -14.89
N ALA A 40 4.84 -11.84 -13.58
CA ALA A 40 3.93 -10.85 -13.00
C ALA A 40 4.46 -9.42 -13.11
N ILE A 41 5.74 -9.19 -12.82
CA ILE A 41 6.41 -7.88 -12.91
C ILE A 41 6.35 -7.35 -14.34
N GLU A 42 6.71 -8.19 -15.33
CA GLU A 42 6.63 -7.83 -16.74
C GLU A 42 5.19 -7.53 -17.17
N ALA A 43 4.24 -8.42 -16.82
CA ALA A 43 2.86 -8.27 -17.25
C ALA A 43 2.17 -7.03 -16.64
N LEU A 44 2.43 -6.74 -15.37
CA LEU A 44 1.83 -5.62 -14.64
C LEU A 44 2.54 -4.28 -14.94
N GLY A 45 3.68 -4.30 -15.62
CA GLY A 45 4.49 -3.11 -15.88
C GLY A 45 5.02 -2.49 -14.60
N VAL A 46 5.48 -3.33 -13.67
CA VAL A 46 6.13 -2.89 -12.43
C VAL A 46 7.49 -2.26 -12.77
N THR A 47 7.78 -1.12 -12.16
CA THR A 47 8.98 -0.30 -12.44
C THR A 47 10.08 -0.52 -11.41
N ASP A 48 9.71 -0.47 -10.14
CA ASP A 48 10.59 -0.61 -8.97
C ASP A 48 10.20 -1.86 -8.16
N ILE A 49 11.14 -2.54 -7.52
CA ILE A 49 10.85 -3.78 -6.76
C ILE A 49 11.39 -3.77 -5.33
N ARG A 50 10.49 -4.08 -4.38
CA ARG A 50 10.80 -4.21 -2.94
C ARG A 50 11.03 -5.66 -2.54
N TYR A 51 12.09 -5.92 -1.76
CA TYR A 51 12.49 -7.25 -1.30
C TYR A 51 12.98 -7.21 0.16
N PRO A 52 12.81 -8.28 0.97
CA PRO A 52 12.10 -9.54 0.68
C PRO A 52 10.59 -9.45 0.87
N GLY A 53 10.08 -8.25 1.14
CA GLY A 53 8.67 -7.93 1.24
C GLY A 53 8.01 -8.38 2.54
N GLY A 54 7.09 -7.56 3.05
CA GLY A 54 6.14 -7.92 4.10
C GLY A 54 6.75 -8.48 5.38
N ALA A 55 5.88 -9.13 6.16
CA ALA A 55 6.22 -9.57 7.51
C ALA A 55 7.35 -10.62 7.54
N ILE A 56 7.54 -11.37 6.45
CA ILE A 56 8.59 -12.41 6.36
C ILE A 56 10.00 -11.85 6.48
N THR A 57 10.19 -10.56 6.19
CA THR A 57 11.44 -9.85 6.41
C THR A 57 11.93 -10.08 7.83
N GLU A 58 11.05 -9.90 8.82
CA GLU A 58 11.45 -9.97 10.23
C GLU A 58 11.85 -11.38 10.65
N TYR A 59 11.10 -12.42 10.24
CA TYR A 59 11.27 -13.75 10.82
C TYR A 59 11.89 -14.80 9.89
N MET A 60 12.07 -14.51 8.59
CA MET A 60 12.70 -15.43 7.62
C MET A 60 13.99 -14.89 7.03
N PHE A 61 14.10 -13.57 6.79
CA PHE A 61 15.29 -13.01 6.17
C PHE A 61 16.43 -12.86 7.19
N ASP A 62 17.63 -13.29 6.81
CA ASP A 62 18.81 -13.28 7.65
C ASP A 62 19.95 -12.59 6.93
N ILE A 63 20.31 -11.38 7.37
CA ILE A 63 21.38 -10.59 6.75
C ILE A 63 22.76 -11.23 6.91
N ALA A 64 22.92 -12.19 7.83
CA ALA A 64 24.14 -12.99 7.96
C ALA A 64 24.27 -14.06 6.87
N ASN A 65 23.16 -14.41 6.21
CA ASN A 65 23.08 -15.41 5.15
C ASN A 65 21.98 -15.04 4.13
N PRO A 66 22.11 -13.91 3.42
CA PRO A 66 21.03 -13.37 2.60
C PRO A 66 20.81 -14.16 1.28
N ASP A 67 21.75 -15.05 0.93
CA ASP A 67 21.65 -15.99 -0.20
C ASP A 67 21.04 -17.35 0.17
N ALA A 68 20.30 -17.43 1.28
CA ALA A 68 19.60 -18.65 1.64
C ALA A 68 18.53 -19.01 0.60
N ASP A 69 18.61 -20.20 0.00
CA ASP A 69 17.62 -20.76 -0.93
C ASP A 69 16.46 -21.47 -0.20
N TYR A 70 16.62 -21.69 1.12
CA TYR A 70 15.60 -22.23 2.00
C TYR A 70 15.65 -21.58 3.38
N VAL A 71 14.48 -21.36 3.96
CA VAL A 71 14.31 -20.86 5.32
C VAL A 71 13.36 -21.76 6.11
N VAL A 72 13.35 -21.62 7.44
CA VAL A 72 12.37 -22.30 8.29
C VAL A 72 11.22 -21.36 8.56
N ASP A 73 10.01 -21.76 8.18
CA ASP A 73 8.80 -21.04 8.55
C ASP A 73 8.61 -21.17 10.08
N PRO A 74 8.61 -20.06 10.82
CA PRO A 74 8.50 -20.10 12.28
C PRO A 74 7.12 -20.56 12.76
N SER A 75 6.08 -20.45 11.92
CA SER A 75 4.71 -20.83 12.28
C SER A 75 4.47 -22.33 12.16
N THR A 76 5.04 -22.97 11.14
CA THR A 76 4.87 -24.40 10.85
C THR A 76 6.08 -25.25 11.26
N GLY A 77 7.25 -24.65 11.33
CA GLY A 77 8.54 -25.31 11.50
C GLY A 77 9.04 -26.02 10.24
N GLU A 78 8.36 -25.83 9.10
CA GLU A 78 8.72 -26.45 7.83
C GLU A 78 9.84 -25.67 7.14
N THR A 79 10.71 -26.39 6.42
CA THR A 79 11.69 -25.78 5.53
C THR A 79 10.99 -25.45 4.21
N ILE A 80 10.95 -24.18 3.84
CA ILE A 80 10.31 -23.68 2.63
C ILE A 80 11.32 -23.02 1.70
N PRO A 81 11.09 -23.02 0.37
CA PRO A 81 11.90 -22.24 -0.55
C PRO A 81 11.90 -20.75 -0.19
N PHE A 82 13.00 -20.08 -0.49
CA PHE A 82 13.17 -18.65 -0.32
C PHE A 82 13.99 -18.11 -1.49
N ILE A 83 13.59 -16.97 -2.06
CA ILE A 83 14.32 -16.31 -3.14
C ILE A 83 15.62 -15.74 -2.55
N PRO A 84 16.82 -16.22 -2.95
CA PRO A 84 18.10 -15.64 -2.52
C PRO A 84 18.23 -14.19 -2.99
N ILE A 85 18.91 -13.35 -2.21
CA ILE A 85 19.15 -11.96 -2.62
C ILE A 85 19.92 -11.88 -3.95
N SER A 86 20.88 -12.78 -4.20
CA SER A 86 21.62 -12.79 -5.47
C SER A 86 20.74 -13.05 -6.68
N ASP A 87 19.75 -13.92 -6.56
CA ASP A 87 18.83 -14.21 -7.66
C ASP A 87 17.94 -12.99 -7.92
N PHE A 88 17.45 -12.35 -6.85
CA PHE A 88 16.67 -11.11 -6.91
C PHE A 88 17.45 -9.96 -7.57
N MET A 89 18.66 -9.68 -7.10
CA MET A 89 19.51 -8.61 -7.64
C MET A 89 19.93 -8.90 -9.09
N ALA A 90 20.21 -10.16 -9.44
CA ALA A 90 20.51 -10.52 -10.83
C ALA A 90 19.32 -10.26 -11.75
N TYR A 91 18.11 -10.67 -11.35
CA TYR A 91 16.89 -10.38 -12.11
C TYR A 91 16.66 -8.87 -12.25
N ALA A 92 16.77 -8.12 -11.16
CA ALA A 92 16.57 -6.68 -11.16
C ALA A 92 17.54 -5.98 -12.11
N SER A 93 18.83 -6.30 -12.04
CA SER A 93 19.87 -5.75 -12.93
C SER A 93 19.65 -6.13 -14.40
N ASP A 94 19.31 -7.39 -14.69
CA ASP A 94 19.08 -7.87 -16.06
C ASP A 94 17.85 -7.24 -16.73
N ASN A 95 16.93 -6.66 -15.95
CA ASN A 95 15.67 -6.06 -16.41
C ASN A 95 15.55 -4.56 -16.09
N ASP A 96 16.67 -3.91 -15.73
CA ASP A 96 16.74 -2.48 -15.46
C ASP A 96 15.74 -2.00 -14.38
N HIS A 97 15.55 -2.81 -13.33
CA HIS A 97 14.76 -2.43 -12.15
C HIS A 97 15.64 -1.88 -11.04
N THR A 98 15.17 -0.79 -10.44
CA THR A 98 15.61 -0.27 -9.15
C THR A 98 15.04 -1.08 -8.00
N VAL A 99 15.78 -1.19 -6.89
CA VAL A 99 15.40 -2.04 -5.76
C VAL A 99 15.37 -1.31 -4.42
N THR A 100 14.34 -1.60 -3.62
CA THR A 100 14.31 -1.28 -2.18
C THR A 100 14.56 -2.55 -1.36
N ILE A 101 15.59 -2.54 -0.52
CA ILE A 101 15.98 -3.67 0.32
C ILE A 101 15.54 -3.42 1.76
N VAL A 102 14.65 -4.27 2.28
CA VAL A 102 14.17 -4.17 3.67
C VAL A 102 15.13 -4.92 4.61
N VAL A 103 15.63 -4.22 5.61
CA VAL A 103 16.56 -4.73 6.63
C VAL A 103 15.77 -5.07 7.90
N PRO A 104 15.83 -6.32 8.40
CA PRO A 104 15.02 -6.75 9.54
C PRO A 104 15.45 -6.08 10.84
N VAL A 105 14.49 -5.86 11.74
CA VAL A 105 14.70 -5.19 13.04
C VAL A 105 14.48 -6.10 14.24
N ASN A 106 13.69 -7.17 14.12
CA ASN A 106 13.20 -7.93 15.28
C ASN A 106 14.27 -8.54 16.21
N LYS A 107 15.51 -8.74 15.73
CA LYS A 107 16.65 -9.28 16.50
C LYS A 107 17.52 -8.18 17.12
N ASN A 108 17.21 -6.90 16.89
CA ASN A 108 18.06 -5.77 17.26
C ASN A 108 17.69 -5.14 18.61
N LEU A 109 17.00 -5.87 19.49
CA LEU A 109 16.68 -5.45 20.86
C LEU A 109 17.39 -6.34 21.89
N GLY A 110 17.91 -5.71 22.94
CA GLY A 110 18.49 -6.40 24.08
C GLY A 110 17.49 -6.78 25.17
N ASP A 111 17.98 -7.50 26.18
CA ASP A 111 17.19 -7.89 27.36
C ASP A 111 17.02 -6.75 28.39
N GLU A 112 17.87 -5.71 28.32
CA GLU A 112 17.81 -4.57 29.25
C GLU A 112 16.65 -3.64 28.87
N VAL A 113 15.89 -3.20 29.88
CA VAL A 113 14.75 -2.29 29.73
C VAL A 113 14.93 -1.01 30.54
N ASP A 114 14.34 0.08 30.04
CA ASP A 114 14.28 1.36 30.72
C ASP A 114 13.24 1.38 31.88
N ALA A 115 13.03 2.55 32.47
CA ALA A 115 12.08 2.73 33.57
C ALA A 115 10.60 2.51 33.17
N ASN A 116 10.30 2.61 31.88
CA ASN A 116 8.97 2.42 31.30
C ASN A 116 8.77 0.99 30.77
N GLY A 117 9.83 0.17 30.78
CA GLY A 117 9.81 -1.22 30.33
C GLY A 117 10.17 -1.42 28.86
N ASN A 118 10.62 -0.37 28.17
CA ASN A 118 11.05 -0.47 26.77
C ASN A 118 12.49 -0.98 26.69
N ARG A 119 12.73 -1.96 25.83
CA ARG A 119 14.07 -2.52 25.55
C ARG A 119 14.98 -1.49 24.89
N PHE A 120 16.29 -1.66 25.09
CA PHE A 120 17.31 -0.90 24.36
C PHE A 120 17.74 -1.62 23.08
N ALA A 121 18.15 -0.84 22.08
CA ALA A 121 18.74 -1.37 20.86
C ALA A 121 20.03 -2.15 21.17
N GLN A 122 20.22 -3.26 20.46
CA GLN A 122 21.39 -4.13 20.53
C GLN A 122 21.69 -4.66 19.11
N ILE A 123 22.08 -3.75 18.23
CA ILE A 123 22.41 -4.04 16.83
C ILE A 123 23.79 -4.72 16.78
N ASP A 124 23.93 -5.80 16.00
CA ASP A 124 25.25 -6.28 15.59
C ASP A 124 25.77 -5.39 14.46
N GLU A 125 26.42 -4.29 14.84
CA GLU A 125 26.91 -3.28 13.90
C GLU A 125 27.87 -3.88 12.86
N ALA A 126 28.69 -4.86 13.23
CA ALA A 126 29.64 -5.46 12.30
C ALA A 126 28.92 -6.30 11.23
N GLU A 127 27.88 -7.04 11.62
CA GLU A 127 27.05 -7.79 10.70
C GLU A 127 26.26 -6.85 9.77
N LEU A 128 25.62 -5.82 10.32
CA LEU A 128 24.89 -4.82 9.54
C LEU A 128 25.79 -4.12 8.52
N ARG A 129 26.95 -3.60 8.95
CA ARG A 129 27.90 -2.95 8.04
C ARG A 129 28.38 -3.89 6.94
N THR A 130 28.65 -5.16 7.27
CA THR A 130 29.06 -6.15 6.27
C THR A 130 27.96 -6.36 5.23
N PHE A 131 26.71 -6.50 5.66
CA PHE A 131 25.57 -6.65 4.75
C PHE A 131 25.40 -5.44 3.83
N ILE A 132 25.38 -4.21 4.38
CA ILE A 132 25.24 -2.98 3.58
C ILE A 132 26.40 -2.83 2.60
N ASN A 133 27.62 -3.10 3.03
CA ASN A 133 28.80 -3.04 2.17
C ASN A 133 28.72 -4.05 1.02
N ASP A 134 28.39 -5.30 1.32
CA ASP A 134 28.33 -6.37 0.33
C ASP A 134 27.22 -6.13 -0.70
N VAL A 135 26.02 -5.71 -0.25
CA VAL A 135 24.92 -5.34 -1.16
C VAL A 135 25.30 -4.15 -2.03
N SER A 136 25.78 -3.06 -1.43
CA SER A 136 26.05 -1.80 -2.16
C SER A 136 27.32 -1.83 -3.03
N SER A 137 28.22 -2.79 -2.80
CA SER A 137 29.43 -2.99 -3.61
C SER A 137 29.28 -4.06 -4.70
N GLY A 138 28.07 -4.59 -4.88
CA GLY A 138 27.72 -5.54 -5.94
C GLY A 138 28.10 -6.99 -5.66
N VAL A 139 28.35 -7.39 -4.40
CA VAL A 139 28.65 -8.80 -4.06
C VAL A 139 27.47 -9.71 -4.43
N TYR A 140 26.24 -9.21 -4.26
CA TYR A 140 25.01 -9.93 -4.58
C TYR A 140 24.44 -9.59 -5.96
N GLY A 141 25.04 -8.66 -6.71
CA GLY A 141 24.57 -8.26 -8.04
C GLY A 141 24.59 -6.74 -8.22
N ASP A 142 24.54 -6.31 -9.48
CA ASP A 142 24.76 -4.92 -9.89
C ASP A 142 23.44 -4.15 -10.12
N ALA A 143 22.34 -4.55 -9.49
CA ALA A 143 21.08 -3.80 -9.60
C ALA A 143 21.22 -2.45 -8.91
N GLU A 144 20.55 -1.44 -9.46
CA GLU A 144 20.48 -0.11 -8.85
C GLU A 144 19.63 -0.18 -7.59
N ILE A 145 20.18 0.29 -6.47
CA ILE A 145 19.48 0.30 -5.18
C ILE A 145 18.91 1.70 -4.98
N SER A 146 17.61 1.81 -4.80
CA SER A 146 16.96 3.09 -4.47
C SER A 146 16.98 3.36 -2.97
N ALA A 147 16.76 2.34 -2.14
CA ALA A 147 16.70 2.53 -0.69
C ALA A 147 17.01 1.27 0.13
N PHE A 148 17.48 1.50 1.35
CA PHE A 148 17.39 0.54 2.47
C PHE A 148 16.23 0.93 3.40
N GLU A 149 15.24 0.05 3.53
CA GLU A 149 14.11 0.24 4.43
C GLU A 149 14.37 -0.45 5.78
N ILE A 150 14.27 0.29 6.89
CA ILE A 150 14.52 -0.24 8.23
C ILE A 150 13.25 -0.87 8.81
N GLY A 151 13.17 -2.20 8.65
CA GLY A 151 12.13 -3.05 9.22
C GLY A 151 10.81 -3.04 8.46
N ASN A 152 9.96 -4.03 8.75
CA ASN A 152 8.61 -4.15 8.23
C ASN A 152 7.59 -4.20 9.37
N GLU A 153 6.62 -3.29 9.40
CA GLU A 153 5.55 -3.24 10.41
C GLU A 153 6.03 -3.56 11.83
N TYR A 154 6.95 -2.73 12.35
CA TYR A 154 7.67 -3.00 13.60
C TYR A 154 6.75 -3.33 14.79
N TRP A 155 5.55 -2.76 14.77
CA TRP A 155 4.52 -2.94 15.80
C TRP A 155 3.89 -4.33 15.79
N GLY A 156 3.95 -5.05 14.66
CA GLY A 156 3.34 -6.36 14.46
C GLY A 156 4.41 -7.44 14.47
N CYS A 157 5.08 -7.62 13.34
CA CYS A 157 6.05 -8.70 13.17
C CYS A 157 7.46 -8.37 13.71
N GLY A 158 7.79 -7.08 13.83
CA GLY A 158 8.98 -6.64 14.59
C GLY A 158 8.82 -6.80 16.11
N ALA A 159 7.57 -6.89 16.59
CA ALA A 159 7.19 -7.01 18.00
C ALA A 159 7.83 -5.94 18.90
N MET A 160 7.73 -4.67 18.48
CA MET A 160 8.32 -3.52 19.17
C MET A 160 7.26 -2.47 19.54
N THR A 161 7.48 -1.79 20.66
CA THR A 161 6.82 -0.49 20.90
C THR A 161 7.42 0.60 20.01
N SER A 162 6.75 1.74 19.85
CA SER A 162 7.28 2.88 19.09
C SER A 162 8.59 3.44 19.65
N VAL A 163 8.79 3.37 20.97
CA VAL A 163 10.06 3.78 21.61
C VAL A 163 11.17 2.79 21.28
N GLU A 164 10.88 1.49 21.35
CA GLU A 164 11.85 0.45 21.00
C GLU A 164 12.26 0.54 19.54
N TYR A 165 11.30 0.75 18.64
CA TYR A 165 11.57 0.93 17.23
C TYR A 165 12.37 2.21 16.96
N GLY A 166 11.99 3.35 17.55
CA GLY A 166 12.74 4.60 17.40
C GLY A 166 14.22 4.46 17.75
N ARG A 167 14.56 3.69 18.78
CA ARG A 167 15.96 3.39 19.16
C ARG A 167 16.71 2.54 18.15
N VAL A 168 16.02 1.58 17.55
CA VAL A 168 16.62 0.69 16.54
C VAL A 168 16.77 1.44 15.23
N ALA A 169 15.72 2.13 14.79
CA ALA A 169 15.68 2.91 13.56
C ALA A 169 16.75 4.00 13.55
N SER A 170 16.82 4.84 14.60
CA SER A 170 17.84 5.91 14.70
C SER A 170 19.27 5.40 14.58
N GLN A 171 19.63 4.36 15.35
CA GLN A 171 20.98 3.78 15.29
C GLN A 171 21.27 3.07 13.96
N MET A 172 20.28 2.38 13.39
CA MET A 172 20.45 1.75 12.08
C MET A 172 20.62 2.79 10.97
N SER A 173 19.87 3.91 11.01
CA SER A 173 20.01 5.00 10.05
C SER A 173 21.44 5.55 10.02
N GLU A 174 22.00 5.88 11.19
CA GLU A 174 23.39 6.35 11.30
C GLU A 174 24.40 5.30 10.80
N ILE A 175 24.25 4.03 11.21
CA ILE A 175 25.17 2.95 10.80
C ILE A 175 25.15 2.70 9.29
N ILE A 176 23.96 2.66 8.70
CA ILE A 176 23.76 2.40 7.26
C ILE A 176 24.34 3.56 6.46
N SER A 177 23.96 4.81 6.79
CA SER A 177 24.45 6.02 6.11
C SER A 177 25.99 6.10 6.15
N ASP A 178 26.60 5.90 7.33
CA ASP A 178 28.05 5.86 7.50
C ASP A 178 28.74 4.77 6.63
N GLU A 179 28.08 3.62 6.45
CA GLU A 179 28.63 2.53 5.64
C GLU A 179 28.53 2.81 4.14
N LEU A 180 27.44 3.43 3.69
CA LEU A 180 27.28 3.88 2.30
C LEU A 180 28.42 4.86 1.93
N ASP A 181 28.66 5.86 2.78
CA ASP A 181 29.81 6.77 2.65
C ASP A 181 31.15 6.03 2.58
N THR A 182 31.29 4.95 3.36
CA THR A 182 32.49 4.12 3.36
C THR A 182 32.65 3.36 2.04
N VAL A 183 31.58 2.82 1.45
CA VAL A 183 31.58 2.14 0.15
C VAL A 183 32.09 3.10 -0.95
N ILE A 184 31.61 4.34 -0.98
CA ILE A 184 32.08 5.39 -1.92
C ILE A 184 33.59 5.58 -1.78
N VAL A 185 34.08 5.79 -0.56
CA VAL A 185 35.49 6.06 -0.28
C VAL A 185 36.39 4.88 -0.66
N GLN A 186 35.89 3.65 -0.51
CA GLN A 186 36.60 2.43 -0.90
C GLN A 186 36.55 2.15 -2.41
N GLY A 187 35.74 2.89 -3.17
CA GLY A 187 35.56 2.74 -4.60
C GLY A 187 34.66 1.57 -4.97
N GLY A 188 33.70 1.22 -4.09
CA GLY A 188 32.73 0.14 -4.31
C GLY A 188 31.55 0.53 -5.20
N GLY A 189 31.35 1.83 -5.44
CA GLY A 189 30.23 2.34 -6.23
C GLY A 189 29.96 3.80 -5.87
N ASP A 190 29.03 4.42 -6.58
CA ASP A 190 28.40 5.66 -6.10
C ASP A 190 27.15 5.25 -5.33
N THR A 191 27.05 5.63 -4.07
CA THR A 191 25.91 5.31 -3.20
C THR A 191 25.23 6.58 -2.70
N SER A 192 25.53 7.76 -3.28
CA SER A 192 24.98 9.04 -2.80
C SER A 192 23.48 9.17 -2.98
N GLU A 193 22.90 8.38 -3.90
CA GLU A 193 21.47 8.38 -4.20
C GLU A 193 20.73 7.21 -3.53
N ILE A 194 21.41 6.42 -2.67
CA ILE A 194 20.76 5.33 -1.93
C ILE A 194 20.17 5.91 -0.65
N ASP A 195 18.85 5.96 -0.58
CA ASP A 195 18.12 6.49 0.57
C ASP A 195 18.09 5.51 1.75
N VAL A 196 18.14 6.04 2.98
CA VAL A 196 17.90 5.29 4.21
C VAL A 196 16.55 5.68 4.78
N VAL A 197 15.58 4.76 4.70
CA VAL A 197 14.18 5.05 5.02
C VAL A 197 13.68 4.22 6.21
N PHE A 198 12.78 4.79 7.01
CA PHE A 198 12.26 4.16 8.23
C PHE A 198 10.75 4.40 8.38
N GLN A 199 10.06 3.60 9.20
CA GLN A 199 8.61 3.63 9.32
C GLN A 199 8.10 4.70 10.28
N MET A 200 6.96 5.30 9.90
CA MET A 200 6.21 6.15 10.80
C MET A 200 5.56 5.35 11.94
N GLY A 201 5.11 6.06 12.98
CA GLY A 201 4.49 5.49 14.16
C GLY A 201 3.04 5.03 13.96
N TYR A 202 2.72 3.82 14.44
CA TYR A 202 1.35 3.27 14.41
C TYR A 202 0.85 2.83 15.78
N ASN A 203 -0.42 3.09 16.08
CA ASN A 203 -1.08 2.59 17.28
C ASN A 203 -1.72 1.21 17.04
N TYR A 204 -0.88 0.21 16.79
CA TYR A 204 -1.30 -1.17 16.52
C TYR A 204 -0.32 -2.16 17.18
N GLY A 205 -0.70 -3.44 17.25
CA GLY A 205 0.14 -4.52 17.81
C GLY A 205 0.80 -4.17 19.16
N ASP A 206 2.10 -4.41 19.27
CA ASP A 206 2.93 -4.11 20.44
C ASP A 206 3.16 -2.60 20.66
N ALA A 207 2.92 -1.76 19.65
CA ALA A 207 2.94 -0.30 19.75
C ALA A 207 1.59 0.30 20.19
N ARG A 208 0.57 -0.53 20.47
CA ARG A 208 -0.77 -0.07 20.82
C ARG A 208 -0.83 0.48 22.25
N LEU A 209 -0.63 1.79 22.39
CA LEU A 209 -0.75 2.51 23.66
C LEU A 209 -2.18 2.60 24.17
N SER A 210 -3.17 2.66 23.27
CA SER A 210 -4.57 2.91 23.63
C SER A 210 -5.13 1.92 24.67
N ASP A 211 -4.67 0.67 24.65
CA ASP A 211 -5.16 -0.37 25.54
C ASP A 211 -4.69 -0.16 27.00
N ALA A 212 -3.52 0.45 27.19
CA ALA A 212 -2.97 0.76 28.52
C ALA A 212 -3.73 1.89 29.23
N TYR A 213 -4.44 2.72 28.47
CA TYR A 213 -5.18 3.89 28.96
C TYR A 213 -6.70 3.73 28.84
N ASP A 214 -7.20 2.50 28.66
CA ASP A 214 -8.65 2.27 28.60
C ASP A 214 -9.36 2.80 29.87
N GLY A 215 -10.37 3.63 29.65
CA GLY A 215 -11.15 4.28 30.70
C GLY A 215 -10.50 5.52 31.35
N TRP A 216 -9.32 5.95 30.91
CA TRP A 216 -8.72 7.22 31.35
C TRP A 216 -9.33 8.41 30.62
N SER A 217 -9.25 9.60 31.23
CA SER A 217 -9.54 10.85 30.51
C SER A 217 -8.39 11.18 29.55
N ALA A 218 -8.67 11.98 28.52
CA ALA A 218 -7.64 12.43 27.58
C ALA A 218 -6.57 13.26 28.31
N GLU A 219 -6.99 14.12 29.24
CA GLU A 219 -6.11 14.97 30.02
C GLU A 219 -5.21 14.16 30.97
N ASP A 220 -5.77 13.18 31.70
CA ASP A 220 -4.97 12.31 32.57
C ASP A 220 -3.99 11.44 31.76
N THR A 221 -4.39 11.05 30.54
CA THR A 221 -3.55 10.27 29.62
C THR A 221 -2.35 11.09 29.14
N ILE A 222 -2.58 12.35 28.72
CA ILE A 222 -1.52 13.27 28.32
C ILE A 222 -0.58 13.56 29.50
N GLU A 223 -1.09 13.83 30.70
CA GLU A 223 -0.25 14.10 31.88
C GLU A 223 0.69 12.91 32.20
N ASP A 224 0.18 11.67 32.13
CA ASP A 224 0.99 10.49 32.38
C ASP A 224 2.01 10.23 31.26
N LEU A 225 1.62 10.36 29.99
CA LEU A 225 2.52 10.17 28.85
C LEU A 225 3.64 11.23 28.84
N ALA A 226 3.32 12.51 29.06
CA ALA A 226 4.30 13.58 29.15
C ALA A 226 5.28 13.39 30.32
N LEU A 227 4.84 12.75 31.41
CA LEU A 227 5.70 12.39 32.53
C LEU A 227 6.64 11.23 32.20
N ARG A 228 6.14 10.21 31.48
CA ARG A 228 6.94 9.02 31.10
C ARG A 228 7.93 9.32 29.98
N TYR A 229 7.55 10.20 29.06
CA TYR A 229 8.28 10.53 27.83
C TYR A 229 8.44 12.05 27.71
N PRO A 230 9.24 12.69 28.59
CA PRO A 230 9.33 14.15 28.66
C PRO A 230 9.92 14.79 27.40
N ASP A 231 10.69 14.03 26.62
CA ASP A 231 11.38 14.53 25.42
C ASP A 231 10.52 14.39 24.14
N ALA A 232 9.42 13.63 24.20
CA ALA A 232 8.51 13.42 23.06
C ALA A 232 7.56 14.60 22.81
N GLY A 233 7.58 15.65 23.65
CA GLY A 233 6.74 16.84 23.44
C GLY A 233 5.23 16.58 23.48
N ILE A 234 4.80 15.53 24.20
CA ILE A 234 3.39 15.15 24.30
C ILE A 234 2.63 16.19 25.13
N ASP A 235 1.62 16.83 24.53
CA ASP A 235 0.75 17.82 25.16
C ASP A 235 -0.72 17.73 24.69
N ASP A 236 -1.55 18.69 25.12
CA ASP A 236 -2.98 18.75 24.78
C ASP A 236 -3.24 18.87 23.26
N GLY A 237 -2.24 19.20 22.44
CA GLY A 237 -2.31 19.22 20.98
C GLY A 237 -2.57 17.83 20.37
N PHE A 238 -2.25 16.75 21.09
CA PHE A 238 -2.59 15.38 20.68
C PHE A 238 -4.03 14.98 21.03
N ILE A 239 -4.88 15.91 21.44
CA ILE A 239 -6.31 15.68 21.64
C ILE A 239 -7.04 16.30 20.45
N TYR A 240 -7.71 15.46 19.66
CA TYR A 240 -8.55 15.94 18.57
C TYR A 240 -9.66 16.85 19.11
N ALA A 241 -10.21 17.72 18.27
CA ALA A 241 -11.35 18.56 18.62
C ALA A 241 -12.60 17.75 19.08
N SER A 242 -12.66 16.46 18.75
CA SER A 242 -13.67 15.52 19.22
C SER A 242 -13.50 15.08 20.69
N GLY A 243 -12.35 15.40 21.31
CA GLY A 243 -11.94 14.93 22.63
C GLY A 243 -11.24 13.57 22.62
N ASN A 244 -11.06 12.96 21.45
CA ASN A 244 -10.36 11.68 21.31
C ASN A 244 -8.86 11.88 21.20
N MET A 245 -8.09 10.91 21.68
CA MET A 245 -6.64 10.92 21.53
C MET A 245 -6.20 10.70 20.07
N ASN A 246 -5.21 11.49 19.64
CA ASN A 246 -4.42 11.25 18.43
C ASN A 246 -3.31 10.24 18.72
N TRP A 247 -3.69 8.97 18.79
CA TRP A 247 -2.73 7.90 19.08
C TRP A 247 -1.66 7.72 18.00
N GLY A 248 -1.99 7.96 16.73
CA GLY A 248 -1.00 7.92 15.64
C GLY A 248 0.08 8.97 15.87
N GLY A 249 -0.31 10.23 16.12
CA GLY A 249 0.65 11.28 16.40
C GLY A 249 1.45 11.10 17.66
N ILE A 250 0.86 10.51 18.72
CA ILE A 250 1.63 10.15 19.91
C ILE A 250 2.71 9.11 19.57
N ASN A 251 2.40 8.11 18.74
CA ASN A 251 3.39 7.11 18.34
C ASN A 251 4.49 7.72 17.45
N ASN A 252 4.14 8.61 16.51
CA ASN A 252 5.12 9.38 15.74
C ASN A 252 6.07 10.16 16.66
N ALA A 253 5.52 10.90 17.62
CA ALA A 253 6.30 11.68 18.57
C ALA A 253 7.26 10.81 19.42
N LEU A 254 6.86 9.57 19.75
CA LEU A 254 7.72 8.63 20.47
C LEU A 254 8.86 8.07 19.59
N VAL A 255 8.61 7.82 18.30
CA VAL A 255 9.68 7.44 17.37
C VAL A 255 10.66 8.60 17.22
N GLN A 256 10.16 9.80 16.93
CA GLN A 256 10.95 11.03 16.76
C GLN A 256 11.82 11.34 17.97
N ALA A 257 11.33 11.12 19.19
CA ALA A 257 12.04 11.43 20.42
C ALA A 257 13.35 10.64 20.62
N GLU A 258 13.50 9.51 19.92
CA GLU A 258 14.69 8.66 20.03
C GLU A 258 15.77 9.05 19.01
N PHE A 259 15.49 9.92 18.05
CA PHE A 259 16.48 10.45 17.11
C PHE A 259 17.17 11.69 17.68
N ASN A 260 18.49 11.70 17.62
CA ASN A 260 19.29 12.90 17.76
C ASN A 260 19.50 13.58 16.39
N ALA A 261 20.18 14.73 16.35
CA ALA A 261 20.34 15.51 15.13
C ALA A 261 21.19 14.82 14.06
N ASP A 262 22.22 14.06 14.44
CA ASP A 262 23.08 13.33 13.50
C ASP A 262 22.33 12.10 12.96
N GLU A 263 21.58 11.39 13.81
CA GLU A 263 20.73 10.26 13.41
C GLU A 263 19.57 10.70 12.48
N ALA A 264 18.95 11.85 12.75
CA ALA A 264 17.88 12.39 11.90
C ALA A 264 18.42 12.83 10.54
N ALA A 265 19.62 13.42 10.51
CA ALA A 265 20.29 13.80 9.26
C ALA A 265 20.81 12.60 8.44
N ALA A 266 20.88 11.41 9.04
CA ALA A 266 21.26 10.16 8.38
C ALA A 266 20.06 9.41 7.78
N ALA A 267 18.84 9.93 7.95
CA ALA A 267 17.63 9.36 7.36
C ALA A 267 17.11 10.23 6.23
N ASP A 268 16.79 9.62 5.10
CA ASP A 268 16.41 10.31 3.86
C ASP A 268 14.91 10.25 3.60
N GLY A 269 14.18 9.31 4.23
CA GLY A 269 12.75 9.17 4.00
C GLY A 269 11.97 8.48 5.10
N ILE A 270 10.65 8.66 5.03
CA ILE A 270 9.64 8.12 5.96
C ILE A 270 8.70 7.18 5.22
N VAL A 271 8.43 6.04 5.84
CA VAL A 271 7.67 4.93 5.27
C VAL A 271 6.30 4.79 5.93
N SER A 272 5.27 4.59 5.10
CA SER A 272 3.92 4.22 5.50
C SER A 272 3.37 3.05 4.67
N HIS A 273 2.44 2.30 5.25
CA HIS A 273 1.67 1.26 4.55
C HIS A 273 0.24 1.74 4.34
N LEU A 274 -0.15 2.02 3.10
CA LEU A 274 -1.42 2.66 2.77
C LEU A 274 -2.46 1.69 2.22
N TYR A 275 -3.48 1.40 3.02
CA TYR A 275 -4.57 0.52 2.60
C TYR A 275 -5.94 1.19 2.68
N SER A 276 -6.47 1.58 1.52
CA SER A 276 -7.80 2.20 1.42
C SER A 276 -8.91 1.21 1.78
N ARG A 277 -9.96 1.68 2.43
CA ARG A 277 -11.18 0.89 2.70
C ARG A 277 -12.29 1.16 1.68
N GLY A 278 -11.93 1.69 0.50
CA GLY A 278 -12.83 2.00 -0.60
C GLY A 278 -13.56 3.34 -0.43
N ALA A 279 -14.36 3.70 -1.43
CA ALA A 279 -15.02 5.01 -1.54
C ALA A 279 -15.86 5.41 -0.30
N ASP A 280 -16.51 4.45 0.36
CA ASP A 280 -17.30 4.69 1.58
C ASP A 280 -16.45 5.21 2.76
N MET A 281 -15.13 4.99 2.71
CA MET A 281 -14.15 5.42 3.69
C MET A 281 -12.97 6.14 3.02
N ALA A 282 -13.25 7.03 2.06
CA ALA A 282 -12.24 7.77 1.29
C ALA A 282 -11.14 8.45 2.15
N HIS A 283 -11.42 8.90 3.38
CA HIS A 283 -10.38 9.42 4.28
C HIS A 283 -9.25 8.42 4.62
N THR A 284 -9.43 7.13 4.34
CA THR A 284 -8.41 6.09 4.60
C THR A 284 -7.32 6.04 3.54
N ARG A 285 -7.54 6.60 2.33
CA ARG A 285 -6.46 6.78 1.33
C ARG A 285 -5.58 8.01 1.56
N THR A 286 -5.96 8.90 2.49
CA THR A 286 -5.20 10.13 2.81
C THR A 286 -4.68 10.21 4.23
N GLY A 287 -5.22 9.40 5.14
CA GLY A 287 -4.98 9.53 6.58
C GLY A 287 -3.50 9.53 6.95
N ASP A 288 -2.73 8.58 6.43
CA ASP A 288 -1.32 8.41 6.77
C ASP A 288 -0.44 9.45 6.06
N LEU A 289 -0.73 9.79 4.80
CA LEU A 289 -0.04 10.85 4.04
C LEU A 289 -0.13 12.20 4.74
N ARG A 290 -1.33 12.58 5.17
CA ARG A 290 -1.53 13.81 5.95
C ARG A 290 -0.83 13.77 7.30
N MET A 291 -0.76 12.61 7.96
CA MET A 291 0.00 12.49 9.20
C MET A 291 1.50 12.68 8.97
N ILE A 292 2.03 12.23 7.82
CA ILE A 292 3.42 12.48 7.42
C ILE A 292 3.64 13.98 7.23
N GLU A 293 2.84 14.63 6.40
CA GLU A 293 2.92 16.07 6.15
C GLU A 293 2.87 16.88 7.47
N GLU A 294 1.82 16.68 8.27
CA GLU A 294 1.56 17.51 9.47
C GLU A 294 2.49 17.22 10.67
N GLN A 295 3.17 16.07 10.71
CA GLN A 295 3.88 15.63 11.93
C GLN A 295 5.33 15.24 11.70
N TRP A 296 5.72 14.91 10.48
CA TRP A 296 7.11 14.63 10.11
C TRP A 296 7.70 15.79 9.32
N LEU A 297 7.05 16.21 8.23
CA LEU A 297 7.62 17.26 7.36
C LEU A 297 7.55 18.66 7.98
N ASP A 298 6.59 18.91 8.89
CA ASP A 298 6.52 20.15 9.69
C ASP A 298 7.48 20.16 10.90
N LYS A 299 8.25 19.09 11.13
CA LYS A 299 9.08 18.90 12.32
C LYS A 299 10.55 19.23 12.05
N GLU A 300 11.13 20.10 12.88
CA GLU A 300 12.56 20.43 12.83
C GLU A 300 13.44 19.17 12.92
N GLY A 301 14.30 18.99 11.91
CA GLY A 301 15.19 17.84 11.73
C GLY A 301 14.66 16.77 10.76
N PHE A 302 13.43 16.90 10.26
CA PHE A 302 12.77 15.93 9.39
C PHE A 302 12.04 16.56 8.20
N GLU A 303 12.25 17.86 7.96
CA GLU A 303 11.52 18.61 6.93
C GLU A 303 11.83 18.14 5.50
N ASP A 304 13.01 17.56 5.30
CA ASP A 304 13.52 17.14 4.00
C ASP A 304 13.31 15.63 3.73
N LEU A 305 12.56 14.92 4.59
CA LEU A 305 12.29 13.49 4.38
C LEU A 305 11.44 13.26 3.13
N LYS A 306 11.88 12.35 2.27
CA LYS A 306 11.08 11.81 1.16
C LYS A 306 9.97 10.90 1.68
N VAL A 307 8.83 10.86 0.98
CA VAL A 307 7.68 10.02 1.37
C VAL A 307 7.69 8.71 0.59
N TYR A 308 7.77 7.59 1.32
CA TYR A 308 7.77 6.23 0.77
C TYR A 308 6.50 5.48 1.18
N ILE A 309 5.81 4.88 0.21
CA ILE A 309 4.66 4.01 0.44
C ILE A 309 5.01 2.58 0.03
N THR A 310 5.66 1.84 0.92
CA THR A 310 6.29 0.55 0.59
C THR A 310 5.34 -0.64 0.60
N GLU A 311 4.08 -0.40 0.97
CA GLU A 311 2.94 -1.28 0.70
C GLU A 311 1.66 -0.47 0.50
N TRP A 312 0.96 -0.69 -0.62
CA TRP A 312 -0.37 -0.11 -0.82
C TRP A 312 -1.33 -0.96 -1.64
N ASN A 313 -2.63 -0.79 -1.36
CA ASN A 313 -3.75 -1.30 -2.16
C ASN A 313 -5.12 -0.87 -1.56
N GLN A 314 -6.23 -1.33 -2.13
CA GLN A 314 -7.46 -1.50 -1.36
C GLN A 314 -7.29 -2.62 -0.33
N LYS A 315 -7.73 -2.36 0.91
CA LYS A 315 -7.54 -3.24 2.06
C LYS A 315 -8.35 -4.52 1.93
N SER A 316 -7.71 -5.67 2.12
CA SER A 316 -8.40 -6.94 2.33
C SER A 316 -8.99 -7.01 3.74
N VAL A 317 -10.26 -6.62 3.92
CA VAL A 317 -10.97 -6.68 5.22
C VAL A 317 -12.28 -7.44 5.14
N ALA A 318 -12.79 -7.89 6.29
CA ALA A 318 -14.05 -8.60 6.39
C ALA A 318 -15.28 -7.75 6.02
N SER A 319 -15.20 -6.43 6.15
CA SER A 319 -16.27 -5.51 5.75
C SER A 319 -16.42 -5.32 4.24
N LEU A 320 -15.44 -5.77 3.47
CA LEU A 320 -15.44 -5.73 2.00
C LEU A 320 -15.59 -7.15 1.45
N ASP A 321 -16.54 -7.35 0.55
CA ASP A 321 -16.86 -8.62 -0.07
C ASP A 321 -16.06 -8.82 -1.37
N LYS A 322 -15.41 -9.99 -1.49
CA LYS A 322 -14.52 -10.33 -2.62
C LYS A 322 -15.25 -10.35 -3.97
N LEU A 323 -16.57 -10.48 -3.99
CA LEU A 323 -17.38 -10.60 -5.20
C LEU A 323 -18.06 -9.29 -5.61
N THR A 324 -18.10 -8.28 -4.73
CA THR A 324 -18.83 -7.03 -5.01
C THR A 324 -18.01 -5.76 -4.86
N ASP A 325 -16.95 -5.76 -4.05
CA ASP A 325 -16.26 -4.53 -3.66
C ASP A 325 -14.85 -4.40 -4.23
N TYR A 326 -14.40 -5.36 -5.04
CA TYR A 326 -13.07 -5.38 -5.67
C TYR A 326 -13.21 -5.30 -7.20
N GLY A 327 -12.45 -6.09 -7.96
CA GLY A 327 -12.51 -6.10 -9.42
C GLY A 327 -12.33 -4.70 -10.00
N LEU A 328 -13.30 -4.24 -10.78
CA LEU A 328 -13.32 -2.92 -11.38
C LEU A 328 -13.50 -1.77 -10.37
N TYR A 329 -14.12 -2.01 -9.20
CA TYR A 329 -14.20 -0.97 -8.16
C TYR A 329 -12.86 -0.80 -7.43
N GLN A 330 -12.11 -1.89 -7.27
CA GLN A 330 -10.71 -1.81 -6.82
C GLN A 330 -9.85 -1.10 -7.86
N ALA A 331 -10.03 -1.39 -9.15
CA ALA A 331 -9.34 -0.68 -10.21
C ALA A 331 -9.53 0.85 -10.12
N HIS A 332 -10.76 1.31 -9.94
CA HIS A 332 -11.01 2.75 -9.75
C HIS A 332 -10.42 3.28 -8.44
N GLU A 333 -10.52 2.54 -7.34
CA GLU A 333 -9.90 2.96 -6.06
C GLU A 333 -8.38 3.05 -6.15
N MET A 334 -7.72 2.22 -6.96
CA MET A 334 -6.27 2.33 -7.20
C MET A 334 -5.91 3.64 -7.92
N LEU A 335 -6.74 4.10 -8.87
CA LEU A 335 -6.56 5.42 -9.48
C LEU A 335 -6.67 6.54 -8.45
N ASN A 336 -7.69 6.47 -7.59
CA ASN A 336 -7.86 7.45 -6.51
C ASN A 336 -6.65 7.48 -5.57
N ILE A 337 -6.07 6.32 -5.23
CA ILE A 337 -4.87 6.26 -4.38
C ILE A 337 -3.66 6.91 -5.06
N VAL A 338 -3.45 6.66 -6.36
CA VAL A 338 -2.34 7.25 -7.12
C VAL A 338 -2.47 8.78 -7.21
N GLU A 339 -3.69 9.31 -7.32
CA GLU A 339 -3.90 10.77 -7.26
C GLU A 339 -3.51 11.34 -5.89
N GLU A 340 -3.79 10.64 -4.79
CA GLU A 340 -3.31 11.08 -3.46
C GLU A 340 -1.78 11.00 -3.37
N PHE A 341 -1.15 9.99 -3.97
CA PHE A 341 0.32 9.92 -4.01
C PHE A 341 0.93 11.12 -4.72
N MET A 342 0.35 11.52 -5.84
CA MET A 342 0.78 12.73 -6.55
C MET A 342 0.50 14.01 -5.74
N ALA A 343 -0.62 14.06 -5.00
CA ALA A 343 -0.98 15.24 -4.20
C ALA A 343 -0.07 15.45 -2.98
N TYR A 344 0.49 14.38 -2.42
CA TYR A 344 1.35 14.38 -1.23
C TYR A 344 2.83 14.12 -1.53
N ASP A 345 3.24 14.25 -2.80
CA ASP A 345 4.65 14.10 -3.23
C ASP A 345 5.29 12.78 -2.76
N VAL A 346 4.57 11.68 -3.01
CA VAL A 346 5.12 10.34 -2.77
C VAL A 346 6.21 10.06 -3.81
N GLU A 347 7.40 9.73 -3.33
CA GLU A 347 8.58 9.48 -4.18
C GLU A 347 8.57 8.04 -4.72
N VAL A 348 8.27 7.06 -3.87
CA VAL A 348 8.27 5.64 -4.24
C VAL A 348 7.05 4.94 -3.65
N ALA A 349 6.39 4.12 -4.46
CA ALA A 349 5.28 3.30 -3.99
C ALA A 349 5.34 1.85 -4.51
N HIS A 350 5.12 0.89 -3.62
CA HIS A 350 5.12 -0.55 -3.95
C HIS A 350 3.76 -1.19 -3.70
N VAL A 351 3.09 -1.61 -4.77
CA VAL A 351 1.78 -2.25 -4.65
C VAL A 351 1.91 -3.64 -4.01
N TRP A 352 0.99 -3.97 -3.11
CA TRP A 352 0.91 -5.31 -2.53
C TRP A 352 -0.52 -5.86 -2.48
N PRO A 353 -0.76 -7.14 -2.82
CA PRO A 353 0.20 -8.08 -3.39
C PRO A 353 0.16 -8.12 -4.93
N LEU A 354 1.30 -8.43 -5.54
CA LEU A 354 1.36 -8.77 -6.98
C LEU A 354 0.64 -10.11 -7.23
N ILE A 355 1.15 -11.20 -6.66
CA ILE A 355 0.61 -12.57 -6.77
C ILE A 355 0.16 -13.02 -5.38
N GLN A 356 -1.15 -13.23 -5.16
CA GLN A 356 -1.66 -13.77 -3.89
C GLN A 356 -3.09 -14.30 -4.00
N ASN A 357 -3.55 -15.01 -2.97
CA ASN A 357 -4.95 -15.45 -2.82
C ASN A 357 -5.81 -14.56 -1.89
N THR A 358 -5.33 -13.37 -1.53
CA THR A 358 -6.10 -12.38 -0.76
C THR A 358 -7.30 -11.87 -1.59
N LYS A 359 -8.06 -10.93 -1.03
CA LYS A 359 -9.19 -10.32 -1.75
C LYS A 359 -8.75 -9.26 -2.77
N ASN A 360 -7.55 -8.72 -2.66
CA ASN A 360 -7.06 -7.57 -3.42
C ASN A 360 -5.84 -7.83 -4.36
N PRO A 361 -5.46 -9.06 -4.76
CA PRO A 361 -4.27 -9.27 -5.59
C PRO A 361 -4.40 -8.66 -7.00
N LEU A 362 -3.26 -8.29 -7.58
CA LEU A 362 -3.19 -7.90 -8.99
C LEU A 362 -3.13 -9.09 -9.94
N ALA A 363 -2.71 -10.26 -9.44
CA ALA A 363 -2.81 -11.56 -10.08
C ALA A 363 -3.19 -12.61 -9.03
N THR A 364 -4.26 -13.38 -9.28
CA THR A 364 -4.79 -14.30 -8.26
C THR A 364 -4.02 -15.62 -8.28
N GLY A 365 -3.55 -16.10 -7.13
CA GLY A 365 -2.88 -17.40 -7.02
C GLY A 365 -1.64 -17.36 -6.13
N PHE A 366 -0.86 -18.45 -6.17
CA PHE A 366 0.52 -18.49 -5.65
C PHE A 366 1.55 -18.57 -6.77
N GLU A 367 1.08 -18.70 -8.00
CA GLU A 367 1.82 -18.64 -9.25
C GLU A 367 1.09 -17.62 -10.12
N TYR A 368 1.83 -16.89 -10.94
CA TYR A 368 1.26 -16.01 -11.94
C TYR A 368 0.55 -16.82 -13.03
N ASP A 369 -0.60 -16.33 -13.49
CA ASP A 369 -1.34 -16.90 -14.63
C ASP A 369 -1.89 -15.76 -15.47
N GLU A 370 -2.78 -14.97 -14.86
CA GLU A 370 -3.38 -13.79 -15.47
C GLU A 370 -3.59 -12.67 -14.45
N LYS A 371 -3.78 -11.46 -15.00
CA LYS A 371 -4.10 -10.28 -14.20
C LYS A 371 -5.55 -10.32 -13.74
N SER A 372 -5.80 -9.78 -12.55
CA SER A 372 -7.15 -9.38 -12.13
C SER A 372 -7.57 -8.07 -12.84
N PRO A 373 -8.84 -7.64 -12.73
CA PRO A 373 -9.27 -6.34 -13.25
C PRO A 373 -8.50 -5.17 -12.63
N ALA A 374 -8.15 -5.26 -11.36
CA ALA A 374 -7.28 -4.29 -10.68
C ALA A 374 -5.84 -4.32 -11.23
N GLY A 375 -5.30 -5.51 -11.52
CA GLY A 375 -3.98 -5.65 -12.15
C GLY A 375 -3.90 -5.05 -13.54
N GLU A 376 -4.97 -5.15 -14.33
CA GLU A 376 -5.02 -4.50 -15.64
C GLU A 376 -5.10 -2.98 -15.52
N MET A 377 -5.87 -2.44 -14.58
CA MET A 377 -5.87 -1.00 -14.32
C MET A 377 -4.52 -0.48 -13.85
N PHE A 378 -3.82 -1.21 -12.97
CA PHE A 378 -2.46 -0.90 -12.57
C PHE A 378 -1.53 -0.82 -13.80
N THR A 379 -1.63 -1.79 -14.72
CA THR A 379 -0.86 -1.77 -15.97
C THR A 379 -1.20 -0.55 -16.83
N MET A 380 -2.49 -0.24 -16.98
CA MET A 380 -2.92 0.90 -17.78
C MET A 380 -2.38 2.23 -17.22
N MET A 381 -2.34 2.37 -15.89
CA MET A 381 -1.77 3.54 -15.22
C MET A 381 -0.25 3.60 -15.37
N SER A 382 0.47 2.50 -15.10
CA SER A 382 1.94 2.47 -15.18
C SER A 382 2.47 2.81 -16.57
N GLN A 383 1.70 2.49 -17.62
CA GLN A 383 2.07 2.82 -19.00
C GLN A 383 1.74 4.26 -19.42
N THR A 384 0.81 4.94 -18.76
CA THR A 384 0.26 6.19 -19.27
C THR A 384 0.44 7.39 -18.36
N LEU A 385 0.41 7.21 -17.04
CA LEU A 385 0.50 8.30 -16.08
C LEU A 385 1.90 8.88 -15.89
N PRO A 386 3.01 8.12 -15.92
CA PRO A 386 4.35 8.69 -15.74
C PRO A 386 4.58 9.92 -16.64
N GLY A 387 5.13 10.99 -16.05
CA GLY A 387 5.37 12.28 -16.73
C GLY A 387 4.16 13.23 -16.76
N LYS A 388 3.01 12.85 -16.18
CA LYS A 388 1.78 13.66 -16.23
C LYS A 388 1.40 14.24 -14.90
N SER A 389 0.95 15.49 -14.90
CA SER A 389 0.37 16.19 -13.76
C SER A 389 -1.16 16.05 -13.75
N MET A 390 -1.75 16.02 -12.55
CA MET A 390 -3.21 16.03 -12.39
C MET A 390 -3.81 17.38 -12.80
N ILE A 391 -4.99 17.32 -13.40
CA ILE A 391 -5.84 18.47 -13.67
C ILE A 391 -6.96 18.49 -12.62
N ASP A 392 -7.09 19.60 -11.89
CA ASP A 392 -8.09 19.74 -10.83
C ASP A 392 -9.45 20.21 -11.38
N PHE A 393 -10.34 19.26 -11.67
CA PHE A 393 -11.70 19.58 -12.10
C PHE A 393 -12.65 19.94 -10.95
N ALA A 394 -12.20 19.84 -9.69
CA ALA A 394 -13.02 20.08 -8.51
C ALA A 394 -12.28 20.89 -7.41
N PRO A 395 -11.81 22.12 -7.69
CA PRO A 395 -10.90 22.89 -6.82
C PRO A 395 -11.46 23.38 -5.48
N VAL A 396 -12.70 23.00 -5.16
CA VAL A 396 -13.36 23.29 -3.88
C VAL A 396 -13.67 22.01 -3.09
N ALA A 397 -13.45 20.85 -3.69
CA ALA A 397 -13.56 19.54 -3.06
C ALA A 397 -12.19 19.09 -2.56
N GLN A 398 -12.18 17.98 -1.83
CA GLN A 398 -10.94 17.32 -1.44
C GLN A 398 -10.36 16.52 -2.61
N ASP A 399 -11.23 15.91 -3.41
CA ASP A 399 -10.85 15.11 -4.57
C ASP A 399 -10.75 16.00 -5.83
N THR A 400 -9.98 15.58 -6.84
CA THR A 400 -9.68 16.36 -8.05
C THR A 400 -10.63 16.04 -9.21
N GLU A 401 -11.30 14.89 -9.16
CA GLU A 401 -12.16 14.39 -10.21
C GLU A 401 -13.50 15.14 -10.30
N PHE A 402 -14.00 15.26 -11.53
CA PHE A 402 -15.35 15.74 -11.74
C PHE A 402 -16.37 14.62 -11.48
N LYS A 403 -17.17 14.76 -10.42
CA LYS A 403 -18.23 13.81 -10.07
C LYS A 403 -19.59 14.20 -10.64
N ALA A 404 -20.23 13.28 -11.36
CA ALA A 404 -21.54 13.50 -11.95
C ALA A 404 -22.42 12.26 -11.90
N GLY A 405 -23.28 12.20 -10.88
CA GLY A 405 -24.10 11.00 -10.66
C GLY A 405 -23.19 9.83 -10.29
N ASP A 406 -23.27 8.75 -11.07
CA ASP A 406 -22.45 7.54 -10.88
C ASP A 406 -21.27 7.50 -11.87
N VAL A 407 -20.77 8.65 -12.32
CA VAL A 407 -19.62 8.76 -13.22
C VAL A 407 -18.62 9.77 -12.67
N ASP A 408 -17.37 9.36 -12.59
CA ASP A 408 -16.24 10.20 -12.22
C ASP A 408 -15.32 10.40 -13.43
N VAL A 409 -14.77 11.61 -13.58
CA VAL A 409 -13.85 11.97 -14.66
C VAL A 409 -12.57 12.54 -14.08
N HIS A 410 -11.48 11.80 -14.25
CA HIS A 410 -10.11 12.15 -13.88
C HIS A 410 -9.36 12.67 -15.11
N GLY A 411 -8.46 13.63 -14.93
CA GLY A 411 -7.73 14.26 -16.02
C GLY A 411 -6.26 14.48 -15.70
N PHE A 412 -5.40 14.19 -16.69
CA PHE A 412 -3.96 14.33 -16.58
C PHE A 412 -3.39 14.99 -17.84
N ALA A 413 -2.35 15.80 -17.68
CA ALA A 413 -1.65 16.46 -18.77
C ALA A 413 -0.13 16.30 -18.65
N GLY A 414 0.56 16.16 -19.77
CA GLY A 414 2.02 16.03 -19.85
C GLY A 414 2.43 15.39 -21.17
N ASP A 415 3.70 15.54 -21.58
CA ASP A 415 4.26 14.97 -22.82
C ASP A 415 3.49 15.29 -24.11
N ASP A 416 2.90 16.49 -24.21
CA ASP A 416 2.00 16.88 -25.31
C ASP A 416 0.74 15.98 -25.42
N GLN A 417 0.34 15.36 -24.31
CA GLN A 417 -0.83 14.49 -24.19
C GLN A 417 -1.83 14.99 -23.15
N LEU A 418 -3.11 14.68 -23.39
CA LEU A 418 -4.15 14.69 -22.37
C LEU A 418 -4.66 13.27 -22.17
N VAL A 419 -4.77 12.86 -20.92
CA VAL A 419 -5.31 11.55 -20.54
C VAL A 419 -6.54 11.77 -19.68
N PHE A 420 -7.63 11.07 -20.00
CA PHE A 420 -8.82 11.00 -19.17
C PHE A 420 -9.08 9.56 -18.74
N TYR A 421 -9.43 9.37 -17.48
CA TYR A 421 -10.08 8.16 -17.00
C TYR A 421 -11.51 8.49 -16.61
N ILE A 422 -12.47 7.79 -17.19
CA ILE A 422 -13.90 7.98 -16.95
C ILE A 422 -14.42 6.68 -16.34
N ALA A 423 -14.76 6.71 -15.06
CA ALA A 423 -15.12 5.52 -14.29
C ALA A 423 -16.62 5.50 -13.97
N SER A 424 -17.25 4.33 -14.11
CA SER A 424 -18.62 4.08 -13.71
C SER A 424 -18.69 3.58 -12.26
N ASN A 425 -19.19 4.39 -11.36
CA ASN A 425 -19.47 4.02 -9.96
C ASN A 425 -20.79 3.28 -9.77
N SER A 426 -21.55 3.08 -10.84
CA SER A 426 -22.82 2.37 -10.79
C SER A 426 -22.58 0.90 -10.50
N GLN A 427 -23.37 0.32 -9.60
CA GLN A 427 -23.31 -1.11 -9.29
C GLN A 427 -24.30 -1.97 -10.08
N THR A 428 -25.28 -1.35 -10.74
CA THR A 428 -26.44 -2.09 -11.29
C THR A 428 -26.87 -1.66 -12.67
N GLU A 429 -26.63 -0.40 -13.04
CA GLU A 429 -27.15 0.19 -14.27
C GLU A 429 -26.00 0.66 -15.17
N SER A 430 -26.14 0.53 -16.48
CA SER A 430 -25.21 1.18 -17.40
C SER A 430 -25.38 2.71 -17.35
N THR A 431 -24.28 3.43 -17.51
CA THR A 431 -24.25 4.89 -17.62
C THR A 431 -23.97 5.30 -19.06
N SER A 432 -24.42 6.50 -19.45
CA SER A 432 -24.21 7.08 -20.77
C SER A 432 -24.03 8.58 -20.61
N THR A 433 -22.81 9.06 -20.87
CA THR A 433 -22.38 10.41 -20.54
C THR A 433 -21.58 11.01 -21.69
N ASP A 434 -22.01 12.18 -22.15
CA ASP A 434 -21.27 13.01 -23.09
C ASP A 434 -20.45 14.04 -22.31
N ILE A 435 -19.15 14.07 -22.55
CA ILE A 435 -18.18 14.93 -21.87
C ILE A 435 -17.66 15.94 -22.89
N ASP A 436 -18.06 17.20 -22.73
CA ASP A 436 -17.62 18.32 -23.54
C ASP A 436 -16.20 18.74 -23.12
N ILE A 437 -15.23 18.43 -24.00
CA ILE A 437 -13.82 18.81 -23.86
C ILE A 437 -13.46 20.04 -24.71
N SER A 438 -14.44 20.70 -25.33
CA SER A 438 -14.21 21.82 -26.26
C SER A 438 -13.57 23.05 -25.59
N GLN A 439 -13.64 23.15 -24.27
CA GLN A 439 -12.96 24.20 -23.50
C GLN A 439 -11.48 23.87 -23.23
N LEU A 440 -11.05 22.62 -23.40
CA LEU A 440 -9.68 22.18 -23.16
C LEU A 440 -8.92 22.01 -24.49
N VAL A 441 -9.56 21.39 -25.49
CA VAL A 441 -8.92 20.97 -26.73
C VAL A 441 -9.46 21.74 -27.94
N ALA A 442 -8.59 22.53 -28.59
CA ALA A 442 -8.92 23.23 -29.83
C ALA A 442 -8.69 22.37 -31.08
N ALA A 443 -7.65 21.53 -31.06
CA ALA A 443 -7.36 20.51 -32.07
C ALA A 443 -6.46 19.43 -31.46
N PHE A 444 -6.33 18.29 -32.14
CA PHE A 444 -5.47 17.18 -31.70
C PHE A 444 -4.98 16.36 -32.90
N GLY A 445 -3.98 15.51 -32.67
CA GLY A 445 -3.48 14.55 -33.66
C GLY A 445 -4.33 13.27 -33.69
N THR A 446 -4.32 12.52 -32.59
CA THR A 446 -5.08 11.28 -32.45
C THR A 446 -5.80 11.22 -31.11
N ILE A 447 -6.89 10.47 -31.06
CA ILE A 447 -7.53 10.01 -29.83
C ILE A 447 -7.45 8.48 -29.85
N GLU A 448 -6.84 7.91 -28.83
CA GLU A 448 -6.87 6.48 -28.55
C GLU A 448 -7.80 6.24 -27.37
N THR A 449 -8.62 5.20 -27.45
CA THR A 449 -9.59 4.89 -26.40
C THR A 449 -9.57 3.41 -26.09
N THR A 450 -9.47 3.11 -24.80
CA THR A 450 -9.45 1.76 -24.27
C THR A 450 -10.49 1.67 -23.16
N ARG A 451 -11.36 0.67 -23.22
CA ARG A 451 -12.32 0.35 -22.16
C ARG A 451 -11.85 -0.87 -21.39
N LEU A 452 -11.77 -0.74 -20.08
CA LEU A 452 -11.58 -1.81 -19.14
C LEU A 452 -12.94 -2.23 -18.57
N GLY A 453 -13.29 -3.49 -18.81
CA GLY A 453 -14.45 -4.17 -18.23
C GLY A 453 -14.08 -5.58 -17.78
N VAL A 454 -15.09 -6.44 -17.68
CA VAL A 454 -14.93 -7.88 -17.43
C VAL A 454 -15.67 -8.68 -18.49
N ASP A 455 -15.36 -9.97 -18.59
CA ASP A 455 -16.02 -10.86 -19.54
C ASP A 455 -17.55 -11.00 -19.29
N ASP A 456 -18.29 -11.32 -20.35
CA ASP A 456 -19.75 -11.48 -20.28
C ASP A 456 -20.15 -12.55 -19.25
N GLY A 457 -20.86 -12.12 -18.20
CA GLY A 457 -21.36 -12.99 -17.13
C GLY A 457 -20.55 -12.93 -15.84
N ASP A 458 -19.38 -12.29 -15.88
CA ASP A 458 -18.58 -12.02 -14.70
C ASP A 458 -19.14 -10.86 -13.86
N LEU A 459 -18.79 -10.85 -12.57
CA LEU A 459 -19.22 -9.81 -11.64
C LEU A 459 -18.19 -8.68 -11.64
N PRO A 460 -18.57 -7.42 -11.95
CA PRO A 460 -17.60 -6.33 -12.05
C PRO A 460 -16.85 -6.06 -10.73
N GLY A 461 -17.46 -6.36 -9.60
CA GLY A 461 -16.85 -6.21 -8.27
C GLY A 461 -16.03 -7.42 -7.79
N SER A 462 -15.87 -8.46 -8.62
CA SER A 462 -15.18 -9.68 -8.24
C SER A 462 -13.72 -9.64 -8.65
N THR A 463 -12.83 -9.95 -7.70
CA THR A 463 -11.39 -10.16 -7.97
C THR A 463 -11.14 -11.35 -8.90
N LEU A 464 -12.07 -12.31 -8.93
CA LEU A 464 -11.95 -13.54 -9.75
C LEU A 464 -12.43 -13.35 -11.19
N SER A 465 -12.85 -12.15 -11.56
CA SER A 465 -13.36 -11.89 -12.90
C SER A 465 -12.22 -11.70 -13.88
N SER A 466 -12.39 -12.21 -15.10
CA SER A 466 -11.40 -12.07 -16.15
C SER A 466 -11.50 -10.65 -16.73
N PRO A 467 -10.41 -9.85 -16.71
CA PRO A 467 -10.42 -8.52 -17.29
C PRO A 467 -10.64 -8.58 -18.80
N ASN A 468 -11.49 -7.68 -19.30
CA ASN A 468 -11.71 -7.49 -20.73
C ASN A 468 -11.29 -6.08 -21.14
N VAL A 469 -10.28 -6.00 -22.00
CA VAL A 469 -9.71 -4.74 -22.49
C VAL A 469 -10.06 -4.57 -23.96
N GLU A 470 -10.89 -3.57 -24.25
CA GLU A 470 -11.37 -3.31 -25.60
C GLU A 470 -10.87 -1.97 -26.11
N ARG A 471 -10.20 -1.97 -27.26
CA ARG A 471 -9.84 -0.73 -27.97
C ARG A 471 -11.02 -0.28 -28.83
N LEU A 472 -11.46 0.95 -28.63
CA LEU A 472 -12.63 1.52 -29.31
C LEU A 472 -12.21 2.41 -30.48
N ASP A 473 -13.04 2.44 -31.52
CA ASP A 473 -12.81 3.31 -32.67
C ASP A 473 -13.09 4.77 -32.29
N GLN A 474 -12.18 5.68 -32.64
CA GLN A 474 -12.31 7.11 -32.32
C GLN A 474 -13.67 7.69 -32.74
N SER A 475 -14.22 7.27 -33.88
CA SER A 475 -15.51 7.79 -34.38
C SER A 475 -16.74 7.33 -33.59
N GLU A 476 -16.58 6.33 -32.72
CA GLU A 476 -17.65 5.85 -31.83
C GLU A 476 -17.68 6.64 -30.52
N ILE A 477 -16.53 7.20 -30.12
CA ILE A 477 -16.35 7.87 -28.84
C ILE A 477 -16.29 9.39 -28.99
N TYR A 478 -15.78 9.92 -30.10
CA TYR A 478 -15.58 11.35 -30.25
C TYR A 478 -16.38 11.94 -31.42
N GLU A 479 -17.26 12.91 -31.12
CA GLU A 479 -17.98 13.71 -32.12
C GLU A 479 -18.08 15.18 -31.67
N ASP A 480 -17.72 16.11 -32.55
CA ASP A 480 -17.93 17.57 -32.38
C ASP A 480 -17.50 18.16 -31.02
N GLY A 481 -16.40 17.68 -30.43
CA GLY A 481 -15.86 18.18 -29.16
C GLY A 481 -16.37 17.44 -27.92
N PHE A 482 -17.19 16.40 -28.10
CA PHE A 482 -17.70 15.56 -27.04
C PHE A 482 -17.04 14.18 -27.07
N LEU A 483 -16.69 13.67 -25.89
CA LEU A 483 -16.38 12.26 -25.64
C LEU A 483 -17.63 11.58 -25.10
N THR A 484 -18.13 10.53 -25.75
CA THR A 484 -19.25 9.72 -25.27
C THR A 484 -18.72 8.49 -24.55
N ALA A 485 -19.05 8.38 -23.26
CA ALA A 485 -18.74 7.24 -22.41
C ALA A 485 -20.02 6.46 -22.11
N ASP A 486 -20.19 5.33 -22.80
CA ASP A 486 -21.22 4.34 -22.52
C ASP A 486 -20.60 3.17 -21.74
N LEU A 487 -20.87 3.12 -20.43
CA LEU A 487 -20.20 2.25 -19.48
C LEU A 487 -21.19 1.32 -18.77
N GLN A 488 -20.86 0.04 -18.69
CA GLN A 488 -21.51 -0.92 -17.77
C GLN A 488 -21.10 -0.64 -16.32
N PRO A 489 -21.76 -1.28 -15.33
CA PRO A 489 -21.35 -1.17 -13.93
C PRO A 489 -19.85 -1.45 -13.73
N GLY A 490 -19.16 -0.52 -13.08
CA GLY A 490 -17.71 -0.61 -12.82
C GLY A 490 -16.79 -0.30 -13.99
N GLU A 491 -17.24 -0.28 -15.24
CA GLU A 491 -16.33 -0.09 -16.39
C GLU A 491 -15.60 1.26 -16.33
N ILE A 492 -14.36 1.26 -16.86
CA ILE A 492 -13.48 2.42 -16.90
C ILE A 492 -13.06 2.67 -18.36
N LEU A 493 -13.24 3.89 -18.85
CA LEU A 493 -12.75 4.33 -20.15
C LEU A 493 -11.48 5.16 -19.98
N GLN A 494 -10.37 4.72 -20.57
CA GLN A 494 -9.17 5.53 -20.74
C GLN A 494 -9.21 6.19 -22.12
N VAL A 495 -9.01 7.50 -22.17
CA VAL A 495 -8.90 8.29 -23.40
C VAL A 495 -7.57 9.00 -23.41
N VAL A 496 -6.71 8.68 -24.39
CA VAL A 496 -5.40 9.33 -24.59
C VAL A 496 -5.46 10.19 -25.85
N ILE A 497 -5.32 11.49 -25.68
CA ILE A 497 -5.30 12.47 -26.78
C ILE A 497 -3.85 12.93 -26.98
N THR A 498 -3.31 12.78 -28.19
CA THR A 498 -1.92 13.14 -28.50
C THR A 498 -1.82 14.33 -29.44
N ASN A 499 -0.68 15.02 -29.39
CA ASN A 499 -0.41 16.23 -30.18
C ASN A 499 -1.52 17.27 -29.96
N VAL A 500 -1.87 17.49 -28.70
CA VAL A 500 -2.94 18.39 -28.29
C VAL A 500 -2.58 19.82 -28.65
N VAL A 501 -3.52 20.52 -29.27
CA VAL A 501 -3.51 21.98 -29.38
C VAL A 501 -4.53 22.47 -28.35
N PRO A 502 -4.08 22.99 -27.19
CA PRO A 502 -5.00 23.46 -26.16
C PRO A 502 -5.75 24.70 -26.64
N THR A 503 -6.89 24.99 -26.01
CA THR A 503 -7.57 26.28 -26.16
C THR A 503 -6.72 27.41 -25.56
N ASP A 504 -7.01 28.66 -25.93
CA ASP A 504 -6.30 29.82 -25.37
C ASP A 504 -6.41 29.89 -23.83
N ASP A 505 -7.54 29.48 -23.26
CA ASP A 505 -7.80 29.53 -21.82
C ASP A 505 -7.13 28.37 -21.05
N PHE A 506 -6.79 27.26 -21.71
CA PHE A 506 -6.13 26.09 -21.10
C PHE A 506 -4.64 25.98 -21.45
N ALA A 507 -4.15 26.80 -22.39
CA ALA A 507 -2.78 26.71 -22.91
C ALA A 507 -1.71 26.87 -21.81
N ASP A 508 -1.91 27.76 -20.85
CA ASP A 508 -0.93 27.99 -19.78
C ASP A 508 -0.82 26.77 -18.86
N THR A 509 -1.95 26.20 -18.42
CA THR A 509 -1.99 24.94 -17.65
C THR A 509 -1.33 23.80 -18.40
N PHE A 510 -1.68 23.60 -19.68
CA PHE A 510 -1.15 22.52 -20.50
C PHE A 510 0.38 22.64 -20.70
N ASN A 511 0.87 23.86 -20.96
CA ASN A 511 2.30 24.11 -21.10
C ASN A 511 3.06 23.91 -19.77
N ALA A 512 2.44 24.27 -18.64
CA ALA A 512 3.01 24.01 -17.32
C ALA A 512 3.16 22.50 -17.07
N ALA A 513 2.14 21.72 -17.42
CA ALA A 513 2.15 20.26 -17.26
C ALA A 513 3.26 19.61 -18.09
N ASN A 514 3.40 20.02 -19.36
CA ASN A 514 4.49 19.57 -20.23
C ASN A 514 5.88 19.97 -19.74
N SER A 515 5.99 21.04 -18.95
CA SER A 515 7.26 21.48 -18.37
C SER A 515 7.59 20.70 -17.09
N ALA A 516 6.58 20.37 -16.28
CA ALA A 516 6.74 19.57 -15.07
C ALA A 516 7.23 18.15 -15.40
N GLY A 517 6.62 17.49 -16.39
CA GLY A 517 7.04 16.15 -16.84
C GLY A 517 8.44 16.09 -17.48
N ALA A 518 8.89 17.19 -18.10
CA ALA A 518 10.18 17.24 -18.81
C ALA A 518 11.42 17.31 -17.89
N GLY A 519 11.24 17.57 -16.59
CA GLY A 519 12.33 17.62 -15.61
C GLY A 519 12.88 16.26 -15.17
N MET A 520 12.19 15.16 -15.51
CA MET A 520 12.47 13.81 -15.00
C MET A 520 13.33 12.93 -15.94
N ASP A 521 13.92 13.51 -16.99
CA ASP A 521 14.90 12.81 -17.82
C ASP A 521 16.31 13.04 -17.21
N ALA A 522 17.00 11.96 -16.86
CA ALA A 522 18.33 11.95 -16.20
C ALA A 522 19.44 12.75 -16.94
N ALA A 523 19.13 13.26 -18.14
CA ALA A 523 20.02 14.11 -18.93
C ALA A 523 20.06 15.58 -18.47
N THR A 524 19.06 16.08 -17.74
CA THR A 524 18.92 17.52 -17.44
C THR A 524 19.76 17.99 -16.25
N LEU A 525 20.12 17.07 -15.33
CA LEU A 525 21.02 17.35 -14.20
C LEU A 525 22.43 17.80 -14.64
N LEU A 526 22.84 17.47 -15.88
CA LEU A 526 24.16 17.85 -16.38
C LEU A 526 24.27 19.30 -16.87
N ASP A 527 23.18 19.94 -17.29
CA ASP A 527 23.22 21.32 -17.80
C ASP A 527 23.12 22.35 -16.66
N ASP A 528 22.35 22.08 -15.60
CA ASP A 528 22.23 22.99 -14.44
C ASP A 528 23.50 23.04 -13.58
N LEU A 529 24.26 21.94 -13.50
CA LEU A 529 25.58 21.90 -12.87
C LEU A 529 26.65 22.75 -13.60
N ILE A 530 26.41 23.11 -14.87
CA ILE A 530 27.35 23.93 -15.65
C ILE A 530 27.05 25.43 -15.47
N ASP A 531 25.79 25.83 -15.27
CA ASP A 531 25.41 27.23 -15.14
C ASP A 531 25.60 27.79 -13.71
N GLU A 532 25.41 26.97 -12.66
CA GLU A 532 25.65 27.39 -11.26
C GLU A 532 27.13 27.63 -10.92
N ALA A 533 28.06 27.01 -11.67
CA ALA A 533 29.49 27.27 -11.52
C ALA A 533 29.91 28.68 -12.01
N SER A 534 28.99 29.46 -12.61
CA SER A 534 29.32 30.73 -13.29
C SER A 534 28.69 32.00 -12.71
N ALA A 535 27.75 31.92 -11.78
CA ALA A 535 27.00 33.08 -11.29
C ALA A 535 27.26 33.39 -9.81
N GLY A 536 28.48 33.80 -9.49
CA GLY A 536 28.74 34.46 -8.21
C GLY A 536 28.23 35.89 -8.22
N ASP A 537 27.17 36.20 -7.47
CA ASP A 537 27.02 37.55 -6.91
C ASP A 537 26.26 37.62 -5.58
N VAL A 538 26.73 38.53 -4.74
CA VAL A 538 26.43 38.70 -3.32
C VAL A 538 25.20 39.57 -3.12
N VAL A 539 24.21 39.14 -2.31
CA VAL A 539 23.19 40.05 -1.74
C VAL A 539 22.85 39.71 -0.29
N THR A 540 22.83 40.75 0.54
CA THR A 540 22.55 40.79 2.00
C THR A 540 21.04 40.79 2.33
N PRO A 541 20.64 40.36 3.56
CA PRO A 541 19.24 40.13 3.91
C PRO A 541 18.51 41.40 4.35
N GLU A 542 17.25 41.56 3.92
CA GLU A 542 16.29 42.50 4.48
C GLU A 542 15.05 41.74 4.97
N GLN A 543 14.49 42.25 6.07
CA GLN A 543 13.61 41.60 7.02
C GLN A 543 12.18 42.15 6.84
N GLU A 544 11.17 41.32 6.61
CA GLU A 544 9.75 41.71 6.70
C GLU A 544 8.93 40.73 7.55
N ALA A 545 7.87 41.26 8.17
CA ALA A 545 7.08 40.72 9.26
C ALA A 545 5.72 40.15 8.77
N PRO A 546 5.00 39.34 9.58
CA PRO A 546 3.92 38.48 9.11
C PRO A 546 2.56 39.18 9.03
N VAL A 547 1.68 38.69 8.15
CA VAL A 547 0.29 39.13 8.00
C VAL A 547 -0.66 37.94 8.23
N ASP A 548 -1.53 38.12 9.22
CA ASP A 548 -2.75 37.39 9.62
C ASP A 548 -3.35 36.37 8.61
N ALA A 549 -3.46 35.11 9.05
CA ALA A 549 -4.27 34.06 8.43
C ALA A 549 -5.67 33.97 9.10
N PRO A 550 -6.76 33.75 8.35
CA PRO A 550 -8.10 33.55 8.92
C PRO A 550 -8.31 32.10 9.41
N ALA A 551 -9.06 31.96 10.49
CA ALA A 551 -9.33 30.71 11.21
C ALA A 551 -10.07 29.63 10.38
N PRO A 552 -9.75 28.34 10.57
CA PRO A 552 -10.50 27.25 9.94
C PRO A 552 -11.79 26.92 10.68
N MET A 553 -12.81 26.56 9.90
CA MET A 553 -14.15 26.18 10.34
C MET A 553 -14.22 24.72 10.78
N VAL A 554 -14.99 24.51 11.84
CA VAL A 554 -15.32 23.23 12.49
C VAL A 554 -16.16 22.33 11.57
N MET A 555 -15.72 21.08 11.37
CA MET A 555 -16.58 19.97 11.00
C MET A 555 -16.25 18.75 11.87
N THR A 556 -17.30 18.12 12.37
CA THR A 556 -17.30 17.04 13.36
C THR A 556 -17.18 15.67 12.70
N ASN A 557 -16.11 14.91 12.95
CA ASN A 557 -15.99 13.50 12.56
C ASN A 557 -15.75 12.60 13.78
N GLY A 558 -16.47 11.48 13.82
CA GLY A 558 -16.63 10.61 14.98
C GLY A 558 -15.85 9.28 14.92
N LEU A 559 -15.18 8.99 16.04
CA LEU A 559 -14.98 7.72 16.76
C LEU A 559 -14.63 6.40 16.02
N PHE A 560 -13.35 6.01 16.22
CA PHE A 560 -12.78 4.80 16.87
C PHE A 560 -12.68 3.40 16.23
N ALA A 561 -11.44 2.89 16.40
CA ALA A 561 -11.00 1.54 16.80
C ALA A 561 -11.12 0.39 15.79
N ALA A 562 -10.00 0.08 15.12
CA ALA A 562 -9.82 -1.16 14.38
C ALA A 562 -9.22 -2.26 15.29
N ASN A 563 -10.04 -3.24 15.62
CA ASN A 563 -9.62 -4.56 16.09
C ASN A 563 -9.63 -5.56 14.92
N VAL A 564 -8.88 -6.64 15.10
CA VAL A 564 -8.88 -7.94 14.38
C VAL A 564 -7.70 -8.17 13.42
N VAL A 565 -6.66 -8.78 14.01
CA VAL A 565 -5.98 -10.04 13.62
C VAL A 565 -6.17 -10.52 12.18
N ASP A 566 -5.07 -10.54 11.43
CA ASP A 566 -4.90 -11.37 10.24
C ASP A 566 -4.51 -12.78 10.70
N GLN A 567 -5.45 -13.72 10.60
CA GLN A 567 -5.20 -15.16 10.72
C GLN A 567 -6.07 -15.88 9.70
N ASP A 568 -5.61 -15.93 8.47
CA ASP A 568 -6.07 -16.91 7.50
C ASP A 568 -5.20 -18.17 7.62
N GLU A 569 -5.74 -19.17 8.32
CA GLU A 569 -5.31 -20.56 8.28
C GLU A 569 -5.47 -21.13 6.86
N PRO A 570 -4.51 -21.91 6.34
CA PRO A 570 -4.64 -22.50 5.01
C PRO A 570 -5.70 -23.61 5.01
N LEU A 571 -6.75 -23.43 4.20
CA LEU A 571 -7.66 -24.51 3.85
C LEU A 571 -6.91 -25.56 3.02
N SER A 572 -6.73 -26.76 3.59
CA SER A 572 -6.20 -27.90 2.85
C SER A 572 -7.23 -28.39 1.83
N ALA A 573 -6.88 -28.28 0.55
CA ALA A 573 -7.61 -28.95 -0.52
C ALA A 573 -7.10 -30.40 -0.62
N THR A 574 -7.92 -31.35 -0.21
CA THR A 574 -7.73 -32.76 -0.50
C THR A 574 -7.98 -33.00 -1.99
N ALA A 575 -6.92 -33.21 -2.77
CA ALA A 575 -7.01 -33.74 -4.12
C ALA A 575 -7.21 -35.26 -4.07
N ASP A 576 -8.37 -35.72 -4.55
CA ASP A 576 -8.67 -37.15 -4.73
C ASP A 576 -8.59 -37.50 -6.23
N ASP A 577 -7.74 -38.48 -6.49
CA ASP A 577 -7.76 -39.48 -7.57
C ASP A 577 -7.76 -39.06 -9.05
N ALA A 578 -6.55 -39.02 -9.65
CA ALA A 578 -6.35 -39.44 -11.04
C ALA A 578 -5.02 -40.21 -11.19
N THR A 579 -5.15 -41.53 -11.31
CA THR A 579 -4.07 -42.51 -11.53
C THR A 579 -3.19 -42.23 -12.76
N PRO A 580 -1.85 -42.44 -12.71
CA PRO A 580 -1.04 -42.67 -13.89
C PRO A 580 -0.62 -44.14 -14.04
N SER A 581 -0.59 -44.59 -15.29
CA SER A 581 -0.23 -45.93 -15.73
C SER A 581 1.27 -46.18 -15.79
N VAL A 582 1.66 -47.26 -15.10
CA VAL A 582 2.84 -48.16 -15.11
C VAL A 582 3.84 -48.11 -16.30
N ILE A 583 5.11 -48.45 -15.96
CA ILE A 583 6.22 -49.12 -16.71
C ILE A 583 7.40 -48.15 -16.96
N ASN A 584 8.68 -48.31 -16.53
CA ASN A 584 9.52 -49.42 -16.05
C ASN A 584 10.76 -48.87 -15.29
N GLU A 585 11.09 -49.45 -14.14
CA GLU A 585 12.47 -49.59 -13.58
C GLU A 585 13.17 -50.78 -14.31
N PRO A 586 14.54 -50.96 -14.32
CA PRO A 586 15.35 -50.92 -13.10
C PRO A 586 16.83 -50.48 -13.20
N SER A 587 17.43 -50.18 -12.04
CA SER A 587 18.57 -50.92 -11.45
C SER A 587 19.60 -50.04 -10.74
N ASP A 588 19.55 -50.08 -9.41
CA ASP A 588 20.68 -49.84 -8.52
C ASP A 588 21.46 -51.17 -8.32
N PRO A 589 22.77 -51.16 -8.00
CA PRO A 589 23.10 -51.36 -6.59
C PRO A 589 24.39 -50.66 -6.06
N THR A 590 24.27 -50.22 -4.80
CA THR A 590 25.14 -50.47 -3.61
C THR A 590 26.06 -49.38 -3.04
N PRO A 591 26.23 -49.37 -1.69
CA PRO A 591 26.73 -48.23 -0.90
C PRO A 591 28.19 -48.38 -0.45
N PHE A 592 28.78 -47.28 0.02
CA PHE A 592 30.06 -47.28 0.73
C PHE A 592 29.92 -46.74 2.16
N GLU A 593 30.28 -47.58 3.12
CA GLU A 593 30.56 -47.26 4.52
C GLU A 593 31.96 -46.64 4.68
N SER A 594 32.13 -45.80 5.70
CA SER A 594 33.38 -45.78 6.48
C SER A 594 33.14 -45.33 7.92
N GLU A 595 33.37 -46.26 8.86
CA GLU A 595 33.51 -46.07 10.30
C GLU A 595 34.82 -45.38 10.72
N TYR A 596 34.88 -45.03 12.02
CA TYR A 596 36.01 -44.88 12.98
C TYR A 596 36.02 -43.48 13.65
N ALA A 597 36.13 -43.28 14.98
CA ALA A 597 36.28 -44.18 16.13
C ALA A 597 35.98 -43.42 17.46
N VAL A 598 35.68 -44.20 18.49
CA VAL A 598 35.43 -43.85 19.91
C VAL A 598 36.73 -43.84 20.75
N THR A 599 36.81 -42.96 21.76
CA THR A 599 37.42 -43.16 23.12
C THR A 599 36.86 -42.06 24.05
N ASP A 600 35.99 -42.29 25.04
CA ASP A 600 36.04 -42.99 26.34
C ASP A 600 36.75 -42.26 27.52
N GLN A 601 35.89 -41.88 28.49
CA GLN A 601 36.00 -41.82 29.97
C GLN A 601 36.91 -40.87 30.78
N GLY A 602 36.28 -40.29 31.83
CA GLY A 602 36.91 -39.85 33.06
C GLY A 602 35.99 -39.13 34.06
N ASP A 603 35.25 -39.89 34.89
CA ASP A 603 34.53 -39.48 36.11
C ASP A 603 35.42 -38.81 37.17
N PHE A 604 34.87 -37.94 38.04
CA PHE A 604 35.17 -37.93 39.50
C PHE A 604 34.17 -37.08 40.34
N GLU A 605 33.35 -37.80 41.13
CA GLU A 605 32.86 -37.63 42.51
C GLU A 605 32.62 -36.23 43.18
N GLN A 606 31.39 -36.04 43.70
CA GLN A 606 31.09 -35.27 44.93
C GLN A 606 31.47 -36.05 46.21
N PRO A 607 31.43 -35.45 47.44
CA PRO A 607 30.18 -35.51 48.24
C PRO A 607 29.95 -34.41 49.33
N GLN A 608 28.65 -34.20 49.65
CA GLN A 608 27.99 -34.08 51.01
C GLN A 608 28.36 -32.91 51.94
N ASP A 609 27.52 -32.31 52.79
CA ASP A 609 26.19 -32.58 53.36
C ASP A 609 25.67 -31.30 54.08
N ALA A 610 24.34 -31.11 54.19
CA ALA A 610 23.58 -30.76 55.43
C ALA A 610 22.26 -29.99 55.18
N GLN A 611 21.14 -30.70 55.31
CA GLN A 611 19.78 -30.24 55.65
C GLN A 611 19.57 -30.32 57.19
N PRO A 612 18.43 -29.92 57.83
CA PRO A 612 17.19 -29.30 57.32
C PRO A 612 16.64 -28.13 58.18
N ALA A 613 15.63 -27.41 57.65
CA ALA A 613 14.45 -27.01 58.43
C ALA A 613 13.26 -26.66 57.51
N ASP A 614 12.14 -27.29 57.83
CA ASP A 614 10.80 -27.28 57.24
C ASP A 614 10.05 -25.94 57.48
N LEU A 615 9.26 -25.49 56.49
CA LEU A 615 7.83 -25.15 56.62
C LEU A 615 7.27 -24.47 55.34
N THR A 616 6.51 -25.27 54.60
CA THR A 616 5.20 -24.98 53.97
C THR A 616 4.97 -23.83 52.96
N SER A 617 4.39 -24.26 51.84
CA SER A 617 3.42 -23.63 50.92
C SER A 617 3.94 -22.90 49.68
N THR A 618 3.80 -23.58 48.54
CA THR A 618 3.75 -23.03 47.18
C THR A 618 2.49 -23.55 46.46
N PRO A 619 1.88 -22.75 45.57
CA PRO A 619 0.73 -23.12 44.73
C PRO A 619 1.18 -23.85 43.44
N PRO A 620 0.25 -24.47 42.68
CA PRO A 620 0.62 -25.43 41.64
C PRO A 620 0.69 -24.80 40.24
N ALA A 621 1.61 -25.33 39.43
CA ALA A 621 1.59 -25.34 37.98
C ALA A 621 1.53 -26.81 37.49
N PRO A 622 1.12 -27.05 36.24
CA PRO A 622 0.40 -28.24 35.82
C PRO A 622 1.33 -29.34 35.30
N ASN A 623 0.81 -30.57 35.20
CA ASN A 623 1.42 -31.56 34.33
C ASN A 623 0.39 -32.47 33.66
N ALA A 624 0.73 -32.72 32.40
CA ALA A 624 0.18 -33.64 31.42
C ALA A 624 -0.34 -34.98 31.97
N PHE A 625 -1.34 -35.54 31.30
CA PHE A 625 -1.62 -36.97 31.35
C PHE A 625 -1.87 -37.56 29.97
N ALA A 626 -1.29 -38.74 29.82
CA ALA A 626 -1.20 -39.57 28.64
C ALA A 626 -2.52 -40.18 28.16
N MET A 627 -2.53 -40.53 26.87
CA MET A 627 -3.52 -41.35 26.20
C MET A 627 -3.74 -42.71 26.89
N SER A 628 -5.00 -43.14 26.94
CA SER A 628 -5.41 -44.54 27.07
C SER A 628 -6.60 -44.82 26.16
N LEU A 629 -6.44 -45.85 25.33
CA LEU A 629 -7.42 -46.49 24.44
C LEU A 629 -8.67 -46.99 25.18
N LEU A 630 -9.87 -46.67 24.67
CA LEU A 630 -11.13 -47.42 24.79
C LEU A 630 -12.02 -47.03 23.58
N SER A 631 -12.23 -47.93 22.62
CA SER A 631 -13.41 -48.79 22.43
C SER A 631 -14.61 -48.09 21.78
N VAL A 632 -14.87 -48.53 20.55
CA VAL A 632 -15.99 -48.22 19.64
C VAL A 632 -17.32 -48.75 20.19
N ASP A 633 -18.38 -47.94 20.14
CA ASP A 633 -19.72 -48.29 19.63
C ASP A 633 -20.73 -47.13 19.86
N ASP A 634 -21.63 -46.96 18.88
CA ASP A 634 -22.88 -46.17 18.86
C ASP A 634 -22.85 -44.64 18.65
N ILE A 635 -22.86 -44.20 17.39
CA ILE A 635 -23.61 -43.00 16.93
C ILE A 635 -24.30 -43.30 15.58
N PRO A 636 -25.60 -42.96 15.40
CA PRO A 636 -26.41 -43.39 14.26
C PRO A 636 -26.20 -42.56 12.99
N THR A 637 -26.28 -43.26 11.86
CA THR A 637 -26.28 -42.76 10.48
C THR A 637 -27.54 -41.94 10.14
N VAL A 638 -27.35 -40.80 9.48
CA VAL A 638 -28.41 -40.07 8.76
C VAL A 638 -28.03 -40.06 7.27
N ASP A 639 -28.90 -40.63 6.44
CA ASP A 639 -28.79 -40.74 4.98
C ASP A 639 -28.85 -39.37 4.28
N LEU A 640 -27.92 -39.14 3.35
CA LEU A 640 -27.98 -38.09 2.35
C LEU A 640 -28.55 -38.67 1.03
N PRO A 641 -29.48 -37.99 0.33
CA PRO A 641 -29.98 -38.47 -0.95
C PRO A 641 -29.05 -38.09 -2.11
N THR A 642 -28.84 -39.05 -3.02
CA THR A 642 -28.11 -38.95 -4.29
C THR A 642 -28.94 -38.25 -5.38
N PRO A 643 -28.31 -37.53 -6.33
CA PRO A 643 -28.96 -37.01 -7.53
C PRO A 643 -28.93 -38.04 -8.66
N ASP A 644 -30.04 -38.18 -9.39
CA ASP A 644 -30.11 -38.40 -10.85
C ASP A 644 -31.56 -38.70 -11.28
N ASP A 645 -32.06 -37.88 -12.22
CA ASP A 645 -32.91 -38.24 -13.38
C ASP A 645 -33.75 -37.02 -13.86
N GLU A 646 -33.24 -36.32 -14.87
CA GLU A 646 -34.02 -35.62 -15.93
C GLU A 646 -34.84 -36.66 -16.75
N PRO A 647 -35.77 -36.31 -17.69
CA PRO A 647 -36.31 -35.01 -18.15
C PRO A 647 -37.88 -35.00 -18.28
N TYR A 648 -38.53 -33.89 -18.70
CA TYR A 648 -39.59 -33.90 -19.74
C TYR A 648 -40.10 -32.49 -20.14
N LEU A 649 -40.46 -32.40 -21.42
CA LEU A 649 -40.76 -31.27 -22.31
C LEU A 649 -42.19 -30.66 -22.16
N ASP A 650 -42.26 -29.31 -22.15
CA ASP A 650 -42.94 -28.39 -23.11
C ASP A 650 -44.51 -28.40 -23.29
N PRO A 651 -45.15 -27.49 -24.07
CA PRO A 651 -45.75 -26.20 -23.65
C PRO A 651 -47.25 -26.01 -24.07
N VAL A 652 -47.90 -24.90 -23.69
CA VAL A 652 -49.16 -24.34 -24.30
C VAL A 652 -49.21 -22.82 -23.98
N GLU A 653 -49.05 -21.87 -24.93
CA GLU A 653 -50.09 -21.22 -25.81
C GLU A 653 -51.34 -20.71 -25.04
N GLU A 654 -52.00 -19.58 -25.30
CA GLU A 654 -51.95 -18.47 -26.26
C GLU A 654 -52.97 -17.41 -25.75
N ASP A 655 -52.94 -16.21 -26.35
CA ASP A 655 -54.07 -15.30 -26.64
C ASP A 655 -54.54 -14.14 -25.73
N ASP A 656 -54.45 -12.98 -26.39
CA ASP A 656 -55.45 -11.92 -26.57
C ASP A 656 -55.48 -10.66 -25.67
N ASP A 657 -54.88 -9.60 -26.24
CA ASP A 657 -55.23 -8.17 -26.24
C ASP A 657 -56.74 -7.94 -26.62
N PRO A 658 -57.35 -6.73 -26.74
CA PRO A 658 -56.89 -5.35 -26.45
C PRO A 658 -57.98 -4.38 -25.87
N VAL A 659 -57.60 -3.10 -25.76
CA VAL A 659 -58.42 -1.86 -25.87
C VAL A 659 -59.12 -1.30 -24.60
N GLY A 660 -58.71 -0.07 -24.22
CA GLY A 660 -59.67 1.05 -24.24
C GLY A 660 -59.77 2.00 -23.04
N ARG A 661 -59.36 3.26 -23.31
CA ARG A 661 -60.04 4.54 -22.96
C ARG A 661 -60.23 4.95 -21.48
N ALA A 662 -59.52 6.03 -21.16
CA ALA A 662 -60.02 7.40 -20.87
C ALA A 662 -60.89 7.71 -19.62
N LEU A 663 -60.59 8.91 -19.09
CA LEU A 663 -61.43 9.90 -18.38
C LEU A 663 -61.57 9.85 -16.85
N GLU A 664 -60.92 10.86 -16.25
CA GLU A 664 -61.50 11.92 -15.41
C GLU A 664 -62.13 11.63 -14.03
N ALA A 665 -61.55 12.36 -13.07
CA ALA A 665 -62.21 13.27 -12.11
C ALA A 665 -62.77 12.75 -10.77
N SER A 666 -62.17 13.28 -9.70
CA SER A 666 -62.75 13.91 -8.50
C SER A 666 -61.86 13.54 -7.29
N GLY A 667 -61.43 14.43 -6.40
CA GLY A 667 -61.80 15.79 -6.05
C GLY A 667 -61.65 15.87 -4.51
N GLY A 668 -60.85 16.81 -4.00
CA GLY A 668 -60.70 16.99 -2.55
C GLY A 668 -59.78 18.14 -2.14
N SER A 669 -60.38 19.34 -2.03
CA SER A 669 -60.09 20.47 -1.10
C SER A 669 -58.68 20.65 -0.51
N GLY A 670 -58.03 21.82 -0.51
CA GLY A 670 -58.44 23.17 -0.89
C GLY A 670 -57.42 24.24 -0.43
N ILE A 671 -57.44 25.39 -1.15
CA ILE A 671 -57.25 26.79 -0.70
C ILE A 671 -56.00 27.07 0.19
N ALA A 672 -54.86 27.51 -0.37
CA ALA A 672 -54.50 28.82 -0.92
C ALA A 672 -53.91 29.84 0.08
N MET A 673 -52.62 30.12 -0.14
CA MET A 673 -51.86 31.40 -0.12
C MET A 673 -52.16 32.47 0.94
N ALA A 674 -51.10 32.93 1.62
CA ALA A 674 -50.37 34.18 1.27
C ALA A 674 -49.61 34.71 2.51
N PHE A 675 -48.32 35.04 2.35
CA PHE A 675 -47.62 35.94 3.28
C PHE A 675 -46.61 36.83 2.55
N LEU A 676 -46.72 38.12 2.85
CA LEU A 676 -45.76 39.22 2.63
C LEU A 676 -46.23 40.39 3.53
N PRO A 677 -45.40 41.39 3.88
CA PRO A 677 -44.48 41.42 5.03
C PRO A 677 -44.75 42.60 5.99
N LEU A 678 -44.05 42.70 7.15
CA LEU A 678 -43.68 44.01 7.72
C LEU A 678 -42.59 43.97 8.83
N LEU A 679 -41.74 45.00 8.77
CA LEU A 679 -40.65 45.51 9.62
C LEU A 679 -40.99 45.85 11.10
N ALA A 680 -39.96 45.81 11.97
CA ALA A 680 -39.46 46.86 12.90
C ALA A 680 -38.33 46.26 13.79
N LEU A 681 -37.05 46.66 13.86
CA LEU A 681 -36.33 47.93 14.12
C LEU A 681 -36.38 48.44 15.58
N LEU A 682 -35.20 48.40 16.25
CA LEU A 682 -34.65 49.20 17.39
C LEU A 682 -33.68 48.29 18.20
N GLY A 683 -32.43 48.63 18.58
CA GLY A 683 -31.60 49.82 18.44
C GLY A 683 -30.52 49.89 19.54
N ILE A 684 -29.27 50.18 19.15
CA ILE A 684 -28.22 50.98 19.82
C ILE A 684 -27.51 50.43 21.08
N GLY A 685 -26.17 50.37 20.99
CA GLY A 685 -25.20 50.27 22.08
C GLY A 685 -23.80 50.12 21.54
#